data_AF-A0A7J6EER1-F1
#
_entry.id   AF-A0A7J6EER1-F1
#
_cell.length_a   1.000
_cell.length_b   1.000
_cell.length_c   1.000
_cell.angle_alpha   90.00
_cell.angle_beta   90.00
_cell.angle_gamma   90.00
#
_symmetry.space_group_name_H-M   'P 1'
#
loop_
_entity.id
_entity.type
_entity.pdbx_description
1 polymer ?
#
loop_
_entity_poly.entity_id
_entity_poly.type
_entity_poly.pdbx_seq_one_letter_code
_entity_poly.pdbx_strand_id
1 'polypeptide(L)'
;MAGLREDPVLGIDGIKREKELGTEVNTKAEDKGAESERDMAPPPHPSTTSIHRSGSRPQLDLSKAAIQGNSEERDPTILLPNQSDDISSHLSLDIGGSLIKLVYFSRHEQYSIDDERKKSVKERLGISNGNRRNYPILGGRLHFVKFETHKINECLDFIYSKQLHRGGIDSQSWLPDAPPNENSIIKATGGGAYKYTDLFKQRLGVTLDKEDEMDCLVAGANFLLKAIRHEAFTHMEGQKKFVQIDPNELFPYLLVNIGSGVDGDGQFQRISGTNVGGGTYWGLGRLLTKCKSFDELLELSQRGDNRTIDMLVGDIYGGMDYSKIGLSASTIASSFGKAISENKELDDYRPEDISLSLLRMISYNIGQIAYLNALRFGLKRIFFGGFFIRGHAYTMDTISFAVQFWSQGEAQAMFLRHEGFLGALGAFMSYEKHGLDDLMVHQLVERFPMGAPYTGGNIHGPPLGDLNEKASTISWMEKFVQKGTEIIAPVPMAPHGTTGLGGFEVPSSKGGTLRSDASTLNIGVLHLVPTLEVFPLLADAKTYEPNTIDLTDPSELEYWITVLSEHLPNLVDIAVASEGGTDDAKRRGDAFAHAFSAHLARLIEDPAAYGKLGLANLLELREDCLREFQFVDAYRSIKQRENEASLAVLSDLLTELDGMSEEVRLVTLIEGVLAANIFDWGSRACVDLYHKGTIIEIYRMSRDKMQRPWRVDDFDVFKERMLGSGDKKPPPHKRALLFVDNSGADVVLGMLPLARELLRRGTEVVLVANSLPALNDITAMELPAIVAEAAKHCDILRSAAEAGGLLVDAMVSGLDGPKENSSPVVPLMVVENGCGGPCIDLRQVSSELAAAAKDADLIILEGMGRSLHTNFNARFKCDALKLAMVKNHRLAKNLINGNIYDCVCRYEPAS
;
A
#
# COMPACT_ATOMS: atom_id res chain seq x y z
N MET A 1 57.66 43.28 31.12
CA MET A 1 59.14 43.18 31.04
C MET A 1 59.44 41.78 30.53
N ALA A 2 60.17 41.47 29.45
CA ALA A 2 60.88 42.13 28.34
C ALA A 2 60.80 41.09 27.17
N GLY A 3 60.83 41.32 25.86
CA GLY A 3 61.24 42.44 25.01
C GLY A 3 62.43 42.05 24.13
N LEU A 4 62.26 42.09 22.78
CA LEU A 4 63.26 42.18 21.67
C LEU A 4 63.76 40.84 21.07
N ARG A 5 63.92 40.59 19.74
CA ARG A 5 64.00 41.34 18.45
C ARG A 5 63.84 40.34 17.27
N GLU A 6 63.00 40.57 16.24
CA GLU A 6 63.28 41.13 14.88
C GLU A 6 64.07 40.25 13.88
N ASP A 7 63.45 40.03 12.69
CA ASP A 7 64.02 39.56 11.40
C ASP A 7 65.18 40.46 10.90
N PRO A 8 65.99 40.07 9.87
CA PRO A 8 65.63 40.39 8.47
C PRO A 8 66.23 39.52 7.34
N VAL A 9 65.70 39.70 6.11
CA VAL A 9 66.38 40.03 4.82
C VAL A 9 65.87 39.28 3.56
N LEU A 10 65.55 40.13 2.58
CA LEU A 10 64.95 40.03 1.23
C LEU A 10 65.91 39.67 0.07
N GLY A 11 65.32 39.39 -1.11
CA GLY A 11 65.87 39.65 -2.48
C GLY A 11 65.56 38.53 -3.50
N ILE A 12 64.47 38.51 -4.28
CA ILE A 12 64.08 39.25 -5.52
C ILE A 12 65.02 39.06 -6.74
N ASP A 13 64.48 38.44 -7.81
CA ASP A 13 64.46 38.86 -9.23
C ASP A 13 63.82 37.73 -10.05
N GLY A 14 62.98 37.84 -11.09
CA GLY A 14 62.45 38.87 -11.99
C GLY A 14 61.84 38.05 -13.15
N ILE A 15 60.68 38.30 -13.77
CA ILE A 15 60.30 39.43 -14.63
C ILE A 15 58.78 39.32 -14.86
N LYS A 16 58.07 40.45 -14.78
CA LYS A 16 56.70 40.68 -15.26
C LYS A 16 56.72 41.83 -16.26
N ARG A 17 55.78 41.79 -17.22
CA ARG A 17 54.96 42.90 -17.78
C ARG A 17 54.65 42.60 -19.26
N GLU A 18 53.57 43.02 -19.90
CA GLU A 18 52.18 43.42 -19.58
C GLU A 18 51.58 43.95 -20.91
N LYS A 19 50.24 44.02 -21.02
CA LYS A 19 49.44 44.88 -21.94
C LYS A 19 49.39 44.49 -23.43
N GLU A 20 48.37 44.80 -24.25
CA GLU A 20 47.00 45.33 -24.20
C GLU A 20 46.48 45.26 -25.67
N LEU A 21 45.17 45.48 -25.90
CA LEU A 21 44.56 46.11 -27.11
C LEU A 21 44.40 45.32 -28.43
N GLY A 22 43.13 45.08 -28.79
CA GLY A 22 42.41 45.84 -29.83
C GLY A 22 42.70 45.62 -31.34
N THR A 23 41.62 45.24 -32.05
CA THR A 23 41.19 45.66 -33.42
C THR A 23 41.93 45.21 -34.69
N GLU A 24 41.15 44.46 -35.50
CA GLU A 24 40.91 44.56 -36.97
C GLU A 24 42.04 44.45 -38.05
N VAL A 25 41.60 43.81 -39.16
CA VAL A 25 42.00 43.95 -40.58
C VAL A 25 42.88 42.85 -41.24
N ASN A 26 42.18 41.85 -41.81
CA ASN A 26 42.01 41.56 -43.25
C ASN A 26 43.16 41.05 -44.17
N THR A 27 42.72 40.29 -45.21
CA THR A 27 43.31 39.89 -46.52
C THR A 27 43.98 38.49 -46.62
N LYS A 28 43.83 37.66 -47.67
CA LYS A 28 43.02 37.60 -48.92
C LYS A 28 43.30 36.24 -49.63
N ALA A 29 42.34 35.74 -50.43
CA ALA A 29 42.45 35.12 -51.79
C ALA A 29 41.25 34.16 -52.04
N GLU A 30 40.20 34.55 -52.78
CA GLU A 30 39.97 34.38 -54.25
C GLU A 30 39.77 32.89 -54.65
N ASP A 31 38.74 32.43 -55.37
CA ASP A 31 38.09 32.99 -56.57
C ASP A 31 36.79 32.21 -56.99
N LYS A 32 35.84 32.92 -57.65
CA LYS A 32 34.69 32.51 -58.55
C LYS A 32 33.60 31.55 -58.03
N GLY A 33 32.28 31.77 -58.18
CA GLY A 33 31.36 32.55 -59.04
C GLY A 33 30.13 31.62 -59.33
N ALA A 34 28.86 31.97 -59.53
CA ALA A 34 28.11 33.21 -59.71
C ALA A 34 26.58 32.94 -59.49
N GLU A 35 25.84 33.98 -59.05
CA GLU A 35 24.45 34.42 -59.40
C GLU A 35 23.26 33.40 -59.39
N SER A 36 22.03 33.68 -58.91
CA SER A 36 21.28 34.93 -58.65
C SER A 36 20.06 34.67 -57.73
N GLU A 37 19.72 35.65 -56.90
CA GLU A 37 18.45 35.74 -56.13
C GLU A 37 17.23 36.05 -57.02
N ARG A 38 16.03 35.65 -56.56
CA ARG A 38 14.80 36.45 -56.72
C ARG A 38 13.67 36.02 -55.76
N ASP A 39 13.15 37.01 -55.04
CA ASP A 39 11.92 37.00 -54.22
C ASP A 39 10.63 36.71 -55.03
N MET A 40 9.63 36.09 -54.38
CA MET A 40 8.21 36.53 -54.24
C MET A 40 7.18 35.37 -54.06
N ALA A 41 6.46 35.43 -52.93
CA ALA A 41 5.06 35.01 -52.62
C ALA A 41 4.55 33.53 -52.73
N PRO A 42 3.67 33.04 -51.80
CA PRO A 42 3.05 31.69 -51.74
C PRO A 42 1.72 31.63 -52.54
N PRO A 43 1.03 30.49 -52.87
CA PRO A 43 0.86 29.16 -52.20
C PRO A 43 0.84 27.95 -53.22
N PRO A 44 0.21 26.74 -53.06
CA PRO A 44 -0.29 25.93 -51.91
C PRO A 44 0.34 24.50 -51.80
N HIS A 45 -0.05 23.75 -50.77
CA HIS A 45 0.36 22.36 -50.40
C HIS A 45 0.30 21.28 -51.52
N PRO A 46 1.05 20.16 -51.36
CA PRO A 46 0.41 18.95 -50.83
C PRO A 46 1.24 18.18 -49.77
N SER A 47 0.58 17.90 -48.65
CA SER A 47 0.70 16.75 -47.74
C SER A 47 2.02 15.96 -47.63
N THR A 48 2.70 16.11 -46.49
CA THR A 48 3.50 15.01 -45.89
C THR A 48 3.13 14.86 -44.42
N THR A 49 2.57 13.69 -44.14
CA THR A 49 2.18 13.10 -42.87
C THR A 49 3.30 13.17 -41.83
N SER A 50 3.02 13.83 -40.70
CA SER A 50 3.87 13.79 -39.51
C SER A 50 3.83 12.40 -38.89
N ILE A 51 5.00 11.76 -38.79
CA ILE A 51 5.20 10.56 -37.99
C ILE A 51 4.91 10.91 -36.53
N HIS A 52 3.87 10.25 -36.00
CA HIS A 52 3.44 10.32 -34.61
C HIS A 52 4.59 9.95 -33.66
N ARG A 53 4.81 10.78 -32.62
CA ARG A 53 5.51 10.39 -31.41
C ARG A 53 4.74 9.25 -30.74
N SER A 54 5.36 8.08 -30.60
CA SER A 54 4.79 6.91 -29.95
C SER A 54 5.10 6.88 -28.45
N GLY A 55 4.04 6.78 -27.64
CA GLY A 55 3.91 5.97 -26.42
C GLY A 55 4.94 6.13 -25.30
N SER A 56 4.56 6.85 -24.24
CA SER A 56 5.07 6.61 -22.89
C SER A 56 4.73 5.17 -22.47
N ARG A 57 5.75 4.32 -22.28
CA ARG A 57 5.64 2.95 -21.76
C ARG A 57 5.49 2.95 -20.23
N PRO A 58 4.96 1.88 -19.62
CA PRO A 58 4.41 1.97 -18.27
C PRO A 58 5.45 1.92 -17.16
N GLN A 59 5.29 2.85 -16.23
CA GLN A 59 5.95 2.92 -14.94
C GLN A 59 5.46 1.78 -14.02
N LEU A 60 6.37 1.16 -13.26
CA LEU A 60 6.04 0.20 -12.21
C LEU A 60 5.21 0.89 -11.12
N ASP A 61 4.00 0.39 -10.85
CA ASP A 61 3.15 0.89 -9.77
C ASP A 61 3.52 0.21 -8.44
N LEU A 62 4.30 0.92 -7.61
CA LEU A 62 4.76 0.40 -6.33
C LEU A 62 3.75 0.61 -5.19
N SER A 63 2.58 1.18 -5.48
CA SER A 63 1.53 1.33 -4.48
C SER A 63 1.09 -0.04 -3.98
N LYS A 64 0.95 -0.16 -2.64
CA LYS A 64 0.55 -1.40 -1.97
C LYS A 64 1.53 -2.57 -2.17
N ALA A 65 2.79 -2.31 -2.58
CA ALA A 65 3.82 -3.35 -2.66
C ALA A 65 4.08 -3.95 -1.27
N ALA A 66 4.02 -5.28 -1.16
CA ALA A 66 4.10 -5.96 0.13
C ALA A 66 4.88 -7.26 0.03
N ILE A 67 5.63 -7.59 1.08
CA ILE A 67 6.31 -8.88 1.17
C ILE A 67 5.27 -9.95 1.51
N GLN A 68 5.15 -10.96 0.65
CA GLN A 68 4.28 -12.10 0.82
C GLN A 68 5.13 -13.31 1.22
N GLY A 69 5.03 -13.68 2.49
CA GLY A 69 5.81 -14.74 3.11
C GLY A 69 5.92 -14.52 4.62
N ASN A 70 6.19 -15.58 5.39
CA ASN A 70 6.37 -15.44 6.83
C ASN A 70 7.70 -14.70 7.16
N SER A 71 7.89 -14.30 8.42
CA SER A 71 9.09 -13.56 8.86
C SER A 71 10.40 -14.37 8.77
N GLU A 72 10.29 -15.69 8.62
CA GLU A 72 11.39 -16.66 8.58
C GLU A 72 11.74 -17.14 7.16
N GLU A 73 10.91 -16.84 6.16
CA GLU A 73 11.11 -17.26 4.79
C GLU A 73 12.34 -16.58 4.20
N ARG A 74 13.18 -17.39 3.53
CA ARG A 74 14.57 -17.02 3.25
C ARG A 74 14.72 -16.02 2.10
N ASP A 75 13.73 -15.90 1.20
CA ASP A 75 13.64 -14.91 0.12
C ASP A 75 12.16 -14.76 -0.32
N PRO A 76 11.31 -14.09 0.49
CA PRO A 76 9.87 -14.04 0.25
C PRO A 76 9.53 -13.29 -1.05
N THR A 77 8.39 -13.59 -1.67
CA THR A 77 7.96 -12.85 -2.87
C THR A 77 7.50 -11.44 -2.53
N ILE A 78 7.65 -10.49 -3.46
CA ILE A 78 7.06 -9.15 -3.30
C ILE A 78 5.82 -9.07 -4.20
N LEU A 79 4.66 -8.90 -3.58
CA LEU A 79 3.41 -8.63 -4.27
C LEU A 79 3.43 -7.20 -4.82
N LEU A 80 3.15 -7.06 -6.10
CA LEU A 80 2.94 -5.78 -6.80
C LEU A 80 1.52 -5.78 -7.36
N PRO A 81 0.53 -5.31 -6.60
CA PRO A 81 -0.88 -5.59 -6.89
C PRO A 81 -1.47 -4.77 -8.03
N ASN A 82 -0.82 -3.66 -8.44
CA ASN A 82 -1.40 -2.68 -9.35
C ASN A 82 -0.64 -2.55 -10.69
N GLN A 83 0.02 -3.62 -11.13
CA GLN A 83 0.84 -3.58 -12.34
C GLN A 83 0.00 -3.64 -13.62
N SER A 84 0.37 -2.81 -14.61
CA SER A 84 -0.30 -2.72 -15.91
C SER A 84 0.05 -3.90 -16.84
N ASP A 85 -0.80 -4.11 -17.85
CA ASP A 85 -0.68 -5.22 -18.81
C ASP A 85 0.60 -5.19 -19.67
N ASP A 86 1.33 -4.06 -19.75
CA ASP A 86 2.56 -4.01 -20.56
C ASP A 86 3.82 -4.44 -19.81
N ILE A 87 3.74 -4.72 -18.49
CA ILE A 87 4.79 -5.44 -17.74
C ILE A 87 4.62 -6.93 -18.06
N SER A 88 4.97 -7.32 -19.29
CA SER A 88 5.04 -8.72 -19.70
C SER A 88 6.40 -9.31 -19.32
N SER A 89 6.39 -10.35 -18.48
CA SER A 89 7.51 -11.27 -18.22
C SER A 89 8.90 -10.67 -17.98
N HIS A 90 9.01 -9.49 -17.34
CA HIS A 90 10.32 -8.88 -17.10
C HIS A 90 11.18 -9.79 -16.20
N LEU A 91 12.42 -9.99 -16.63
CA LEU A 91 13.43 -10.83 -16.00
C LEU A 91 14.73 -10.03 -15.97
N SER A 92 15.44 -10.07 -14.85
CA SER A 92 16.74 -9.42 -14.70
C SER A 92 17.72 -10.31 -13.95
N LEU A 93 19.01 -10.05 -14.14
CA LEU A 93 20.10 -10.87 -13.60
C LEU A 93 21.17 -10.02 -12.91
N ASP A 94 21.72 -10.51 -11.81
CA ASP A 94 23.05 -10.14 -11.32
C ASP A 94 23.94 -11.39 -11.38
N ILE A 95 24.89 -11.39 -12.31
CA ILE A 95 25.80 -12.50 -12.55
C ILE A 95 27.12 -12.21 -11.83
N GLY A 96 27.13 -12.45 -10.52
CA GLY A 96 28.33 -12.30 -9.69
C GLY A 96 29.36 -13.41 -9.91
N GLY A 97 30.54 -13.25 -9.33
CA GLY A 97 31.64 -14.23 -9.47
C GLY A 97 31.32 -15.62 -8.91
N SER A 98 30.51 -15.68 -7.83
CA SER A 98 30.16 -16.95 -7.16
C SER A 98 28.69 -17.34 -7.34
N LEU A 99 27.78 -16.37 -7.37
CA LEU A 99 26.33 -16.58 -7.44
C LEU A 99 25.69 -15.73 -8.54
N ILE A 100 24.75 -16.34 -9.26
CA ILE A 100 23.80 -15.69 -10.16
C ILE A 100 22.52 -15.42 -9.37
N LYS A 101 22.00 -14.21 -9.45
CA LYS A 101 20.73 -13.79 -8.85
C LYS A 101 19.79 -13.41 -9.95
N LEU A 102 18.56 -13.85 -9.83
CA LEU A 102 17.54 -13.73 -10.84
C LEU A 102 16.29 -13.16 -10.17
N VAL A 103 15.81 -12.03 -10.71
CA VAL A 103 14.54 -11.43 -10.31
C VAL A 103 13.61 -11.47 -11.52
N TYR A 104 12.43 -12.07 -11.37
CA TYR A 104 11.43 -12.10 -12.43
C TYR A 104 10.04 -11.78 -11.90
N PHE A 105 9.24 -11.17 -12.76
CA PHE A 105 7.84 -10.87 -12.46
C PHE A 105 6.93 -11.97 -13.03
N SER A 106 6.04 -12.50 -12.20
CA SER A 106 4.94 -13.37 -12.64
C SER A 106 3.60 -12.70 -12.38
N ARG A 107 2.64 -12.87 -13.28
CA ARG A 107 1.25 -12.44 -13.03
C ARG A 107 0.56 -13.38 -12.06
N HIS A 108 -0.56 -12.96 -11.47
CA HIS A 108 -1.46 -13.87 -10.77
C HIS A 108 -1.94 -14.97 -11.74
N GLU A 109 -1.46 -16.20 -11.55
CA GLU A 109 -2.02 -17.37 -12.22
C GLU A 109 -3.47 -17.54 -11.77
N GLN A 110 -4.38 -17.69 -12.73
CA GLN A 110 -5.71 -18.25 -12.47
C GLN A 110 -5.52 -19.64 -11.83
N TYR A 111 -5.82 -19.77 -10.54
CA TYR A 111 -5.67 -21.02 -9.80
C TYR A 111 -6.37 -22.20 -10.50
N SER A 112 -5.58 -23.26 -10.73
CA SER A 112 -5.87 -24.67 -11.01
C SER A 112 -6.87 -25.05 -12.12
N ILE A 113 -6.34 -25.80 -13.10
CA ILE A 113 -6.97 -26.30 -14.33
C ILE A 113 -7.86 -27.55 -14.13
N ASP A 114 -8.03 -28.07 -12.91
CA ASP A 114 -8.68 -29.38 -12.69
C ASP A 114 -10.15 -29.34 -12.22
N ASP A 115 -10.87 -28.25 -12.46
CA ASP A 115 -12.33 -28.26 -12.30
C ASP A 115 -13.03 -28.61 -13.62
N GLU A 116 -13.23 -29.91 -13.86
CA GLU A 116 -13.94 -30.47 -15.03
C GLU A 116 -15.36 -29.88 -15.22
N ARG A 117 -15.92 -29.16 -14.24
CA ARG A 117 -17.19 -28.45 -14.39
C ARG A 117 -17.12 -27.19 -15.26
N LYS A 118 -15.94 -26.59 -15.48
CA LYS A 118 -15.80 -25.36 -16.30
C LYS A 118 -15.57 -25.60 -17.81
N LYS A 119 -15.21 -26.82 -18.23
CA LYS A 119 -15.08 -27.15 -19.67
C LYS A 119 -16.40 -26.98 -20.43
N SER A 120 -17.55 -27.23 -19.78
CA SER A 120 -18.86 -27.15 -20.44
C SER A 120 -19.34 -25.73 -20.73
N VAL A 121 -18.78 -24.72 -20.06
CA VAL A 121 -19.15 -23.31 -20.24
C VAL A 121 -18.28 -22.65 -21.31
N LYS A 122 -17.00 -23.06 -21.42
CA LYS A 122 -16.06 -22.51 -22.40
C LYS A 122 -16.36 -22.95 -23.83
N GLU A 123 -16.88 -24.16 -24.04
CA GLU A 123 -17.34 -24.63 -25.36
C GLU A 123 -18.73 -24.09 -25.77
N ARG A 124 -19.59 -23.70 -24.82
CA ARG A 124 -20.91 -23.11 -25.12
C ARG A 124 -20.87 -21.63 -25.53
N LEU A 125 -19.76 -20.93 -25.32
CA LEU A 125 -19.65 -19.47 -25.47
C LEU A 125 -18.81 -18.99 -26.66
N GLY A 126 -18.25 -19.87 -27.49
CA GLY A 126 -17.75 -19.51 -28.84
C GLY A 126 -16.83 -18.28 -28.95
N ILE A 127 -15.90 -18.08 -28.01
CA ILE A 127 -15.04 -16.89 -27.96
C ILE A 127 -13.84 -17.06 -28.90
N SER A 128 -13.70 -16.19 -29.91
CA SER A 128 -12.50 -16.06 -30.74
C SER A 128 -11.74 -14.77 -30.38
N ASN A 129 -10.42 -14.88 -30.26
CA ASN A 129 -9.53 -13.79 -29.83
C ASN A 129 -9.42 -12.70 -30.91
N GLY A 130 -9.90 -11.49 -30.61
CA GLY A 130 -9.67 -10.33 -31.47
C GLY A 130 -10.29 -9.03 -30.97
N ASN A 131 -9.70 -8.41 -29.95
CA ASN A 131 -9.38 -6.97 -29.88
C ASN A 131 -9.02 -6.56 -28.44
N ARG A 132 -7.81 -6.03 -28.29
CA ARG A 132 -7.25 -5.51 -27.05
C ARG A 132 -7.92 -4.18 -26.69
N ARG A 133 -8.62 -4.09 -25.55
CA ARG A 133 -8.72 -2.90 -24.68
C ARG A 133 -9.40 -3.24 -23.35
N ASN A 134 -8.72 -2.86 -22.27
CA ASN A 134 -9.12 -2.79 -20.84
C ASN A 134 -9.62 -4.08 -20.17
N TYR A 135 -8.67 -4.90 -19.72
CA TYR A 135 -8.85 -5.87 -18.63
C TYR A 135 -8.49 -5.22 -17.27
N PRO A 136 -9.01 -5.73 -16.14
CA PRO A 136 -8.73 -5.20 -14.81
C PRO A 136 -7.23 -5.27 -14.52
N ILE A 137 -6.70 -4.29 -13.80
CA ILE A 137 -5.29 -4.19 -13.41
C ILE A 137 -4.88 -5.49 -12.69
N LEU A 138 -4.24 -6.39 -13.43
CA LEU A 138 -3.81 -7.71 -12.96
C LEU A 138 -2.43 -7.56 -12.33
N GLY A 139 -2.41 -7.35 -11.02
CA GLY A 139 -1.20 -7.43 -10.22
C GLY A 139 -0.41 -8.73 -10.40
N GLY A 140 0.82 -8.71 -9.93
CA GLY A 140 1.71 -9.87 -9.97
C GLY A 140 2.71 -9.89 -8.84
N ARG A 141 3.73 -10.73 -8.95
CA ARG A 141 4.72 -10.98 -7.90
C ARG A 141 6.12 -10.93 -8.47
N LEU A 142 7.02 -10.28 -7.75
CA LEU A 142 8.46 -10.45 -7.95
C LEU A 142 8.92 -11.70 -7.22
N HIS A 143 9.64 -12.54 -7.97
CA HIS A 143 10.25 -13.76 -7.49
C HIS A 143 11.76 -13.60 -7.47
N PHE A 144 12.39 -14.18 -6.45
CA PHE A 144 13.82 -14.09 -6.20
C PHE A 144 14.43 -15.50 -6.26
N VAL A 145 15.31 -15.75 -7.23
CA VAL A 145 15.91 -17.07 -7.47
C VAL A 145 17.42 -16.94 -7.62
N LYS A 146 18.17 -17.93 -7.12
CA LYS A 146 19.64 -17.94 -7.19
C LYS A 146 20.18 -19.22 -7.80
N PHE A 147 21.38 -19.12 -8.38
CA PHE A 147 22.17 -20.25 -8.87
C PHE A 147 23.65 -20.04 -8.54
N GLU A 148 24.43 -21.12 -8.45
CA GLU A 148 25.89 -21.00 -8.39
C GLU A 148 26.43 -20.63 -9.78
N THR A 149 27.33 -19.64 -9.89
CA THR A 149 27.81 -19.16 -11.19
C THR A 149 28.50 -20.25 -12.01
N HIS A 150 29.15 -21.21 -11.35
CA HIS A 150 29.75 -22.36 -12.05
C HIS A 150 28.72 -23.34 -12.62
N LYS A 151 27.46 -23.29 -12.14
CA LYS A 151 26.29 -24.04 -12.62
C LYS A 151 25.37 -23.18 -13.50
N ILE A 152 25.95 -22.25 -14.28
CA ILE A 152 25.18 -21.35 -15.14
C ILE A 152 24.17 -22.06 -16.06
N ASN A 153 24.44 -23.31 -16.46
CA ASN A 153 23.50 -24.10 -17.25
C ASN A 153 22.16 -24.32 -16.54
N GLU A 154 22.15 -24.53 -15.22
CA GLU A 154 20.92 -24.70 -14.45
C GLU A 154 20.07 -23.42 -14.47
N CYS A 155 20.71 -22.25 -14.43
CA CYS A 155 20.05 -20.95 -14.58
C CYS A 155 19.41 -20.80 -15.97
N LEU A 156 20.15 -21.17 -17.03
CA LEU A 156 19.64 -21.14 -18.40
C LEU A 156 18.47 -22.10 -18.59
N ASP A 157 18.56 -23.30 -18.04
CA ASP A 157 17.51 -24.32 -18.11
C ASP A 157 16.26 -23.89 -17.32
N PHE A 158 16.44 -23.18 -16.20
CA PHE A 158 15.34 -22.56 -15.46
C PHE A 158 14.64 -21.49 -16.29
N ILE A 159 15.38 -20.54 -16.88
CA ILE A 159 14.84 -19.49 -17.76
C ILE A 159 14.14 -20.11 -18.98
N TYR A 160 14.70 -21.20 -19.52
CA TYR A 160 14.11 -21.91 -20.65
C TYR A 160 12.81 -22.61 -20.27
N SER A 161 12.81 -23.40 -19.19
CA SER A 161 11.66 -24.19 -18.73
C SER A 161 10.47 -23.33 -18.30
N LYS A 162 10.74 -22.19 -17.64
CA LYS A 162 9.73 -21.19 -17.27
C LYS A 162 9.34 -20.27 -18.43
N GLN A 163 9.96 -20.45 -19.60
CA GLN A 163 9.76 -19.63 -20.80
C GLN A 163 9.97 -18.12 -20.58
N LEU A 164 10.75 -17.72 -19.57
CA LEU A 164 10.96 -16.30 -19.20
C LEU A 164 11.71 -15.51 -20.29
N HIS A 165 12.40 -16.19 -21.19
CA HIS A 165 13.11 -15.60 -22.34
C HIS A 165 12.17 -15.20 -23.50
N ARG A 166 10.92 -15.69 -23.49
CA ARG A 166 9.91 -15.45 -24.53
C ARG A 166 8.95 -14.37 -24.02
N GLY A 167 9.24 -13.10 -24.29
CA GLY A 167 8.35 -11.98 -23.93
C GLY A 167 6.92 -12.25 -24.40
N GLY A 168 5.93 -11.95 -23.56
CA GLY A 168 4.54 -12.43 -23.63
C GLY A 168 3.77 -12.12 -24.92
N ILE A 169 4.04 -12.86 -25.98
CA ILE A 169 3.13 -13.08 -27.10
C ILE A 169 2.48 -14.44 -26.85
N ASP A 170 1.15 -14.45 -26.79
CA ASP A 170 0.28 -15.60 -26.55
C ASP A 170 0.85 -16.92 -27.08
N SER A 171 0.99 -17.88 -26.16
CA SER A 171 1.36 -19.27 -26.43
C SER A 171 0.23 -20.06 -27.13
N GLN A 172 -0.46 -19.46 -28.11
CA GLN A 172 -1.54 -20.10 -28.88
C GLN A 172 -1.36 -20.13 -30.41
N SER A 173 -0.31 -19.54 -31.00
CA SER A 173 0.03 -19.83 -32.40
C SER A 173 1.30 -20.69 -32.51
N TRP A 174 1.15 -22.00 -32.37
CA TRP A 174 2.15 -22.94 -32.89
C TRP A 174 2.04 -22.97 -34.41
N LEU A 175 2.73 -22.04 -35.08
CA LEU A 175 3.15 -22.19 -36.47
C LEU A 175 4.62 -22.61 -36.44
N PRO A 176 4.98 -23.81 -36.92
CA PRO A 176 6.36 -24.32 -36.89
C PRO A 176 7.40 -23.47 -37.64
N ASP A 177 6.95 -22.49 -38.43
CA ASP A 177 7.77 -21.76 -39.40
C ASP A 177 7.81 -20.22 -39.18
N ALA A 178 7.42 -19.72 -38.00
CA ALA A 178 7.62 -18.30 -37.69
C ALA A 178 9.10 -18.04 -37.33
N PRO A 179 9.79 -17.07 -37.97
CA PRO A 179 11.18 -16.79 -37.66
C PRO A 179 11.33 -16.39 -36.18
N PRO A 180 12.42 -16.81 -35.50
CA PRO A 180 12.67 -16.44 -34.11
C PRO A 180 12.65 -14.91 -34.02
N ASN A 181 11.88 -14.37 -33.08
CA ASN A 181 11.83 -12.94 -32.85
C ASN A 181 13.22 -12.51 -32.37
N GLU A 182 14.05 -12.03 -33.30
CA GLU A 182 15.42 -11.61 -33.04
C GLU A 182 15.37 -10.39 -32.09
N ASN A 183 15.92 -10.56 -30.87
CA ASN A 183 16.18 -9.54 -29.84
C ASN A 183 15.20 -9.45 -28.66
N SER A 184 14.97 -10.55 -27.95
CA SER A 184 14.59 -10.47 -26.52
C SER A 184 15.80 -9.99 -25.70
N ILE A 185 15.63 -8.91 -24.92
CA ILE A 185 16.70 -8.25 -24.16
C ILE A 185 16.48 -8.48 -22.66
N ILE A 186 17.51 -8.98 -21.98
CA ILE A 186 17.52 -9.17 -20.51
C ILE A 186 18.48 -8.17 -19.89
N LYS A 187 18.01 -7.35 -18.95
CA LYS A 187 18.86 -6.47 -18.14
C LYS A 187 19.71 -7.32 -17.19
N ALA A 188 21.02 -7.13 -17.24
CA ALA A 188 21.96 -7.89 -16.43
C ALA A 188 23.05 -6.99 -15.87
N THR A 189 23.45 -7.24 -14.63
CA THR A 189 24.58 -6.58 -13.98
C THR A 189 25.59 -7.61 -13.44
N GLY A 190 26.67 -7.13 -12.84
CA GLY A 190 27.78 -7.92 -12.34
C GLY A 190 28.78 -8.36 -13.43
N GLY A 191 30.01 -8.66 -13.04
CA GLY A 191 31.09 -9.01 -13.99
C GLY A 191 30.78 -10.20 -14.91
N GLY A 192 29.90 -11.11 -14.49
CA GLY A 192 29.45 -12.24 -15.30
C GLY A 192 28.54 -11.84 -16.47
N ALA A 193 27.87 -10.68 -16.42
CA ALA A 193 27.07 -10.19 -17.54
C ALA A 193 27.95 -10.01 -18.79
N TYR A 194 29.20 -9.56 -18.62
CA TYR A 194 30.19 -9.48 -19.69
C TYR A 194 30.67 -10.86 -20.14
N LYS A 195 31.05 -11.71 -19.18
CA LYS A 195 31.67 -13.02 -19.45
C LYS A 195 30.74 -14.00 -20.17
N TYR A 196 29.45 -13.98 -19.86
CA TYR A 196 28.49 -14.99 -20.31
C TYR A 196 27.51 -14.48 -21.37
N THR A 197 27.69 -13.25 -21.89
CA THR A 197 26.83 -12.67 -22.93
C THR A 197 26.59 -13.64 -24.11
N ASP A 198 27.67 -14.21 -24.66
CA ASP A 198 27.56 -15.10 -25.84
C ASP A 198 26.81 -16.39 -25.53
N LEU A 199 26.95 -16.92 -24.30
CA LEU A 199 26.28 -18.14 -23.88
C LEU A 199 24.76 -17.94 -23.80
N PHE A 200 24.30 -16.81 -23.25
CA PHE A 200 22.87 -16.45 -23.23
C PHE A 200 22.30 -16.31 -24.64
N LYS A 201 23.05 -15.67 -25.54
CA LYS A 201 22.67 -15.52 -26.94
C LYS A 201 22.56 -16.87 -27.65
N GLN A 202 23.51 -17.78 -27.45
CA GLN A 202 23.50 -19.11 -28.08
C GLN A 202 22.43 -20.04 -27.52
N ARG A 203 22.20 -20.05 -26.20
CA ARG A 203 21.29 -21.01 -25.55
C ARG A 203 19.83 -20.56 -25.52
N LEU A 204 19.58 -19.26 -25.41
CA LEU A 204 18.23 -18.71 -25.22
C LEU A 204 17.82 -17.74 -26.33
N GLY A 205 18.72 -17.35 -27.23
CA GLY A 205 18.44 -16.34 -28.25
C GLY A 205 18.28 -14.93 -27.71
N VAL A 206 18.73 -14.67 -26.47
CA VAL A 206 18.57 -13.38 -25.77
C VAL A 206 19.86 -12.59 -25.74
N THR A 207 19.76 -11.27 -25.82
CA THR A 207 20.90 -10.37 -25.64
C THR A 207 20.90 -9.80 -24.22
N LEU A 208 22.05 -9.80 -23.56
CA LEU A 208 22.19 -9.14 -22.25
C LEU A 208 22.47 -7.65 -22.45
N ASP A 209 21.59 -6.82 -21.91
CA ASP A 209 21.82 -5.38 -21.76
C ASP A 209 22.45 -5.11 -20.40
N LYS A 210 23.61 -4.48 -20.40
CA LYS A 210 24.55 -4.49 -19.28
C LYS A 210 24.41 -3.20 -18.49
N GLU A 211 24.07 -3.34 -17.21
CA GLU A 211 23.93 -2.23 -16.27
C GLU A 211 25.10 -2.22 -15.28
N ASP A 212 25.45 -1.02 -14.80
CA ASP A 212 26.50 -0.86 -13.79
C ASP A 212 26.12 -1.52 -12.45
N GLU A 213 27.07 -2.24 -11.85
CA GLU A 213 26.84 -3.04 -10.64
C GLU A 213 26.52 -2.16 -9.44
N MET A 214 27.16 -1.00 -9.33
CA MET A 214 26.99 -0.10 -8.20
C MET A 214 25.69 0.71 -8.32
N ASP A 215 25.38 1.20 -9.52
CA ASP A 215 24.09 1.85 -9.82
C ASP A 215 22.92 0.91 -9.50
N CYS A 216 23.01 -0.35 -9.95
CA CYS A 216 21.98 -1.35 -9.71
C CYS A 216 21.85 -1.67 -8.21
N LEU A 217 22.97 -1.88 -7.52
CA LEU A 217 22.99 -2.13 -6.09
C LEU A 217 22.27 -1.02 -5.30
N VAL A 218 22.57 0.25 -5.61
CA VAL A 218 21.98 1.41 -4.94
C VAL A 218 20.51 1.58 -5.33
N ALA A 219 20.15 1.41 -6.60
CA ALA A 219 18.77 1.47 -7.07
C ALA A 219 17.91 0.41 -6.39
N GLY A 220 18.39 -0.84 -6.29
CA GLY A 220 17.70 -1.93 -5.59
C GLY A 220 17.54 -1.66 -4.09
N ALA A 221 18.59 -1.16 -3.43
CA ALA A 221 18.51 -0.78 -2.01
C ALA A 221 17.50 0.33 -1.77
N ASN A 222 17.50 1.38 -2.60
CA ASN A 222 16.55 2.48 -2.50
C ASN A 222 15.11 2.04 -2.78
N PHE A 223 14.89 1.15 -3.75
CA PHE A 223 13.57 0.56 -3.99
C PHE A 223 13.05 -0.13 -2.73
N LEU A 224 13.86 -1.01 -2.15
CA LEU A 224 13.50 -1.78 -0.96
C LEU A 224 13.23 -0.86 0.24
N LEU A 225 14.13 0.08 0.52
CA LEU A 225 14.05 0.97 1.68
C LEU A 225 12.94 2.01 1.57
N LYS A 226 12.57 2.44 0.36
CA LYS A 226 11.52 3.45 0.14
C LYS A 226 10.14 2.83 -0.07
N ALA A 227 10.06 1.74 -0.83
CA ALA A 227 8.78 1.21 -1.31
C ALA A 227 8.26 0.02 -0.50
N ILE A 228 9.15 -0.74 0.17
CA ILE A 228 8.78 -2.00 0.80
C ILE A 228 8.80 -1.87 2.33
N ARG A 229 7.64 -2.08 2.96
CA ARG A 229 7.51 -2.07 4.43
C ARG A 229 8.13 -3.31 5.06
N HIS A 230 8.65 -3.15 6.28
CA HIS A 230 9.31 -4.23 7.05
C HIS A 230 10.46 -4.91 6.29
N GLU A 231 11.13 -4.16 5.43
CA GLU A 231 12.27 -4.65 4.66
C GLU A 231 13.57 -4.57 5.48
N ALA A 232 13.78 -3.46 6.18
CA ALA A 232 14.92 -3.28 7.06
C ALA A 232 14.66 -3.81 8.49
N PHE A 233 15.68 -4.40 9.11
CA PHE A 233 15.62 -4.87 10.48
C PHE A 233 16.97 -4.84 11.17
N THR A 234 16.95 -4.83 12.50
CA THR A 234 18.13 -5.01 13.36
C THR A 234 18.11 -6.43 13.90
N HIS A 235 19.30 -7.00 14.13
CA HIS A 235 19.45 -8.35 14.66
C HIS A 235 20.55 -8.36 15.71
N MET A 236 20.18 -8.63 16.96
CA MET A 236 21.11 -8.65 18.08
C MET A 236 20.67 -9.67 19.12
N GLU A 237 21.60 -10.51 19.60
CA GLU A 237 21.35 -11.55 20.60
C GLU A 237 20.19 -12.48 20.19
N GLY A 238 20.11 -12.83 18.90
CA GLY A 238 19.03 -13.64 18.35
C GLY A 238 17.68 -12.92 18.24
N GLN A 239 17.58 -11.63 18.60
CA GLN A 239 16.36 -10.85 18.48
C GLN A 239 16.36 -10.06 17.16
N LYS A 240 15.37 -10.33 16.32
CA LYS A 240 15.08 -9.59 15.09
C LYS A 240 14.03 -8.50 15.37
N LYS A 241 14.37 -7.23 15.11
CA LYS A 241 13.44 -6.10 15.24
C LYS A 241 13.37 -5.31 13.94
N PHE A 242 12.22 -5.31 13.28
CA PHE A 242 12.01 -4.53 12.06
C PHE A 242 12.13 -3.04 12.35
N VAL A 243 12.80 -2.33 11.43
CA VAL A 243 12.98 -0.87 11.50
C VAL A 243 12.26 -0.30 10.29
N GLN A 244 11.21 0.47 10.54
CA GLN A 244 10.58 1.28 9.51
C GLN A 244 11.24 2.65 9.52
N ILE A 245 11.70 3.09 8.36
CA ILE A 245 12.42 4.36 8.20
C ILE A 245 11.57 5.23 7.29
N ASP A 246 11.30 6.47 7.73
CA ASP A 246 10.62 7.44 6.88
C ASP A 246 11.45 7.65 5.59
N PRO A 247 10.88 7.44 4.40
CA PRO A 247 11.57 7.68 3.13
C PRO A 247 12.18 9.09 3.01
N ASN A 248 11.57 10.11 3.64
CA ASN A 248 12.06 11.49 3.65
C ASN A 248 13.29 11.65 4.54
N GLU A 249 13.37 10.86 5.61
CA GLU A 249 14.51 10.88 6.51
C GLU A 249 15.61 9.93 6.07
N LEU A 250 15.37 8.97 5.16
CA LEU A 250 16.26 7.84 4.82
C LEU A 250 17.71 8.25 4.52
N PHE A 251 17.94 9.41 3.93
CA PHE A 251 19.28 9.89 3.58
C PHE A 251 19.87 10.82 4.65
N PRO A 252 21.20 10.81 4.86
CA PRO A 252 22.19 9.90 4.26
C PRO A 252 22.25 8.55 5.01
N TYR A 253 22.74 7.51 4.33
CA TYR A 253 23.03 6.20 4.92
C TYR A 253 24.28 5.57 4.30
N LEU A 254 24.91 4.63 5.02
CA LEU A 254 26.00 3.79 4.52
C LEU A 254 25.45 2.44 4.07
N LEU A 255 25.69 2.04 2.82
CA LEU A 255 25.44 0.68 2.33
C LEU A 255 26.75 -0.12 2.31
N VAL A 256 26.78 -1.22 3.06
CA VAL A 256 27.92 -2.14 3.13
C VAL A 256 27.54 -3.43 2.42
N ASN A 257 27.87 -3.52 1.14
CA ASN A 257 27.61 -4.74 0.36
C ASN A 257 28.76 -5.75 0.55
N ILE A 258 28.49 -6.86 1.23
CA ILE A 258 29.46 -7.92 1.50
C ILE A 258 29.41 -8.97 0.39
N GLY A 259 30.21 -8.72 -0.66
CA GLY A 259 30.39 -9.58 -1.83
C GLY A 259 31.87 -9.78 -2.22
N SER A 260 32.15 -9.95 -3.50
CA SER A 260 33.51 -10.20 -4.03
C SER A 260 34.29 -8.92 -4.40
N GLY A 261 33.83 -7.74 -3.97
CA GLY A 261 34.38 -6.42 -4.31
C GLY A 261 33.57 -5.69 -5.40
N VAL A 262 33.53 -4.36 -5.34
CA VAL A 262 32.75 -3.47 -6.24
C VAL A 262 33.58 -2.22 -6.59
N ASP A 263 33.36 -1.59 -7.76
CA ASP A 263 34.00 -0.37 -8.31
C ASP A 263 32.91 0.58 -8.89
N GLY A 264 33.09 1.91 -8.98
CA GLY A 264 32.02 2.81 -9.49
C GLY A 264 32.29 4.33 -9.59
N ASP A 265 31.31 5.10 -10.13
CA ASP A 265 31.23 6.59 -10.11
C ASP A 265 29.79 7.17 -10.39
N GLY A 266 29.26 8.08 -9.52
CA GLY A 266 27.99 8.86 -9.66
C GLY A 266 27.07 8.95 -8.41
N GLN A 267 26.32 10.07 -8.17
CA GLN A 267 25.47 10.59 -7.03
C GLN A 267 25.44 9.94 -5.61
N PHE A 268 25.76 8.67 -5.48
CA PHE A 268 26.37 8.07 -4.30
C PHE A 268 27.91 8.12 -4.47
N GLN A 269 28.67 7.62 -3.50
CA GLN A 269 30.12 7.51 -3.67
C GLN A 269 30.63 6.24 -3.02
N ARG A 270 31.51 5.52 -3.71
CA ARG A 270 32.27 4.43 -3.10
C ARG A 270 33.32 5.00 -2.14
N ILE A 271 33.00 4.98 -0.85
CA ILE A 271 33.86 5.60 0.17
C ILE A 271 35.05 4.72 0.59
N SER A 272 34.94 3.40 0.47
CA SER A 272 35.96 2.44 0.92
C SER A 272 35.71 1.04 0.31
N GLY A 273 36.59 0.09 0.63
CA GLY A 273 36.45 -1.32 0.29
C GLY A 273 37.49 -2.18 1.01
N THR A 274 37.18 -3.46 1.21
CA THR A 274 38.10 -4.46 1.77
C THR A 274 38.07 -5.72 0.91
N ASN A 275 39.23 -6.34 0.72
CA ASN A 275 39.34 -7.67 0.08
C ASN A 275 39.13 -8.82 1.08
N VAL A 276 38.80 -8.49 2.34
CA VAL A 276 38.50 -9.43 3.42
C VAL A 276 36.98 -9.51 3.58
N GLY A 277 36.36 -10.46 2.88
CA GLY A 277 34.90 -10.60 2.83
C GLY A 277 34.44 -12.05 2.74
N GLY A 278 33.23 -12.27 2.21
CA GLY A 278 32.65 -13.61 2.12
C GLY A 278 33.46 -14.58 1.25
N GLY A 279 34.12 -14.08 0.20
CA GLY A 279 35.05 -14.88 -0.61
C GLY A 279 36.29 -15.34 0.16
N THR A 280 36.80 -14.50 1.06
CA THR A 280 37.94 -14.80 1.94
C THR A 280 37.57 -15.85 2.98
N TYR A 281 36.40 -15.69 3.62
CA TYR A 281 35.82 -16.70 4.52
C TYR A 281 35.69 -18.04 3.81
N TRP A 282 35.09 -18.06 2.62
CA TRP A 282 34.90 -19.28 1.84
C TRP A 282 36.22 -19.92 1.42
N GLY A 283 37.14 -19.12 0.86
CA GLY A 283 38.42 -19.60 0.36
C GLY A 283 39.29 -20.19 1.46
N LEU A 284 39.48 -19.44 2.57
CA LEU A 284 40.26 -19.92 3.70
C LEU A 284 39.58 -21.08 4.42
N GLY A 285 38.26 -21.01 4.63
CA GLY A 285 37.51 -22.09 5.25
C GLY A 285 37.66 -23.38 4.46
N ARG A 286 37.46 -23.35 3.14
CA ARG A 286 37.69 -24.52 2.28
C ARG A 286 39.11 -25.07 2.38
N LEU A 287 40.13 -24.22 2.41
CA LEU A 287 41.53 -24.65 2.51
C LEU A 287 41.84 -25.28 3.87
N LEU A 288 41.27 -24.74 4.95
CA LEU A 288 41.59 -25.12 6.33
C LEU A 288 40.71 -26.27 6.86
N THR A 289 39.46 -26.37 6.41
CA THR A 289 38.49 -27.37 6.90
C THR A 289 38.17 -28.46 5.89
N LYS A 290 38.58 -28.30 4.63
CA LYS A 290 38.25 -29.18 3.50
C LYS A 290 36.74 -29.25 3.16
N CYS A 291 35.94 -28.30 3.65
CA CYS A 291 34.51 -28.19 3.31
C CYS A 291 34.28 -28.02 1.80
N LYS A 292 33.13 -28.51 1.32
CA LYS A 292 32.76 -28.50 -0.10
C LYS A 292 31.77 -27.40 -0.45
N SER A 293 31.02 -26.88 0.52
CA SER A 293 30.11 -25.74 0.31
C SER A 293 30.23 -24.66 1.38
N PHE A 294 29.81 -23.46 1.02
CA PHE A 294 29.74 -22.30 1.92
C PHE A 294 28.78 -22.55 3.09
N ASP A 295 27.64 -23.19 2.82
CA ASP A 295 26.64 -23.52 3.83
C ASP A 295 27.17 -24.52 4.86
N GLU A 296 27.91 -25.54 4.43
CA GLU A 296 28.57 -26.51 5.31
C GLU A 296 29.56 -25.82 6.27
N LEU A 297 30.33 -24.87 5.74
CA LEU A 297 31.27 -24.08 6.54
C LEU A 297 30.53 -23.26 7.61
N LEU A 298 29.41 -22.62 7.26
CA LEU A 298 28.59 -21.89 8.24
C LEU A 298 27.94 -22.82 9.27
N GLU A 299 27.46 -24.00 8.89
CA GLU A 299 26.95 -25.00 9.84
C GLU A 299 28.02 -25.48 10.83
N LEU A 300 29.27 -25.63 10.38
CA LEU A 300 30.40 -25.91 11.27
C LEU A 300 30.62 -24.79 12.28
N SER A 301 30.54 -23.53 11.83
CA SER A 301 30.78 -22.37 12.70
C SER A 301 29.82 -22.31 13.90
N GLN A 302 28.58 -22.78 13.74
CA GLN A 302 27.58 -22.82 14.82
C GLN A 302 27.95 -23.77 15.98
N ARG A 303 28.81 -24.75 15.71
CA ARG A 303 29.27 -25.78 16.67
C ARG A 303 30.71 -25.55 17.15
N GLY A 304 31.30 -24.43 16.75
CA GLY A 304 32.67 -24.08 17.07
C GLY A 304 32.81 -23.46 18.45
N ASP A 305 34.01 -23.57 19.00
CA ASP A 305 34.48 -22.81 20.15
C ASP A 305 35.73 -22.03 19.74
N ASN A 306 35.60 -20.71 19.59
CA ASN A 306 36.71 -19.90 19.11
C ASN A 306 37.84 -19.77 20.15
N ARG A 307 37.58 -20.07 21.43
CA ARG A 307 38.55 -19.90 22.54
C ARG A 307 39.75 -20.84 22.42
N THR A 308 39.65 -21.89 21.62
CA THR A 308 40.71 -22.86 21.37
C THR A 308 41.72 -22.39 20.32
N ILE A 309 41.39 -21.34 19.54
CA ILE A 309 42.17 -20.86 18.40
C ILE A 309 42.49 -19.36 18.52
N ASP A 310 41.52 -18.56 18.95
CA ASP A 310 41.71 -17.12 19.14
C ASP A 310 42.41 -16.82 20.46
N MET A 311 43.32 -15.85 20.43
CA MET A 311 43.88 -15.25 21.63
C MET A 311 42.92 -14.17 22.13
N LEU A 312 42.42 -14.32 23.35
CA LEU A 312 41.54 -13.35 24.01
C LEU A 312 42.33 -12.39 24.89
N VAL A 313 41.73 -11.26 25.24
CA VAL A 313 42.32 -10.30 26.20
C VAL A 313 42.63 -10.97 27.53
N GLY A 314 41.76 -11.87 28.01
CA GLY A 314 41.99 -12.64 29.23
C GLY A 314 43.24 -13.53 29.14
N ASP A 315 43.57 -14.07 27.97
CA ASP A 315 44.79 -14.88 27.80
C ASP A 315 46.07 -14.05 27.97
N ILE A 316 46.02 -12.74 27.66
CA ILE A 316 47.14 -11.80 27.80
C ILE A 316 47.20 -11.24 29.23
N TYR A 317 46.04 -10.95 29.83
CA TYR A 317 45.92 -10.25 31.12
C TYR A 317 45.57 -11.19 32.30
N GLY A 318 45.78 -12.50 32.16
CA GLY A 318 45.63 -13.47 33.25
C GLY A 318 44.18 -13.68 33.73
N GLY A 319 43.23 -13.68 32.80
CA GLY A 319 41.80 -13.86 33.04
C GLY A 319 41.05 -12.58 33.43
N MET A 320 41.74 -11.44 33.53
CA MET A 320 41.14 -10.16 33.87
C MET A 320 40.74 -9.34 32.64
N ASP A 321 39.73 -8.49 32.83
CA ASP A 321 39.39 -7.44 31.87
C ASP A 321 40.53 -6.40 31.79
N TYR A 322 40.72 -5.80 30.62
CA TYR A 322 41.59 -4.65 30.47
C TYR A 322 40.79 -3.34 30.66
N SER A 323 40.42 -3.07 31.92
CA SER A 323 39.48 -2.01 32.30
C SER A 323 39.92 -0.59 31.91
N LYS A 324 41.23 -0.34 31.71
CA LYS A 324 41.77 0.98 31.34
C LYS A 324 41.25 1.49 29.99
N ILE A 325 40.94 0.57 29.08
CA ILE A 325 40.42 0.87 27.74
C ILE A 325 39.10 0.15 27.44
N GLY A 326 38.47 -0.43 28.47
CA GLY A 326 37.13 -1.03 28.37
C GLY A 326 37.05 -2.36 27.61
N LEU A 327 38.14 -3.13 27.50
CA LEU A 327 38.10 -4.45 26.84
C LEU A 327 37.81 -5.57 27.85
N SER A 328 36.81 -6.40 27.59
CA SER A 328 36.51 -7.57 28.43
C SER A 328 37.53 -8.70 28.21
N ALA A 329 37.70 -9.58 29.20
CA ALA A 329 38.55 -10.77 29.11
C ALA A 329 38.13 -11.72 27.98
N SER A 330 36.85 -11.69 27.59
CA SER A 330 36.29 -12.49 26.48
C SER A 330 36.50 -11.89 25.09
N THR A 331 37.00 -10.65 24.99
CA THR A 331 37.24 -9.97 23.71
C THR A 331 38.40 -10.61 22.97
N ILE A 332 38.28 -10.84 21.66
CA ILE A 332 39.38 -11.35 20.83
C ILE A 332 40.47 -10.26 20.74
N ALA A 333 41.67 -10.59 21.20
CA ALA A 333 42.85 -9.74 21.07
C ALA A 333 43.62 -10.04 19.77
N SER A 334 43.73 -11.32 19.40
CA SER A 334 44.33 -11.76 18.13
C SER A 334 43.61 -12.98 17.59
N SER A 335 42.91 -12.82 16.46
CA SER A 335 42.32 -13.94 15.72
C SER A 335 43.41 -14.94 15.33
N PHE A 336 43.14 -16.24 15.49
CA PHE A 336 44.13 -17.33 15.28
C PHE A 336 45.41 -17.24 16.12
N GLY A 337 45.47 -16.37 17.14
CA GLY A 337 46.70 -16.12 17.89
C GLY A 337 47.23 -17.33 18.68
N LYS A 338 46.36 -18.25 19.12
CA LYS A 338 46.80 -19.45 19.86
C LYS A 338 47.46 -20.49 18.97
N ALA A 339 47.19 -20.46 17.67
CA ALA A 339 47.86 -21.30 16.69
C ALA A 339 49.38 -21.05 16.59
N ILE A 340 49.86 -19.92 17.12
CA ILE A 340 51.29 -19.58 17.18
C ILE A 340 51.94 -20.12 18.47
N SER A 341 51.19 -20.10 19.58
CA SER A 341 51.71 -20.44 20.92
C SER A 341 51.60 -21.93 21.26
N GLU A 342 50.73 -22.66 20.58
CA GLU A 342 50.50 -24.07 20.80
C GLU A 342 51.21 -24.89 19.72
N ASN A 343 51.94 -25.93 20.13
CA ASN A 343 52.69 -26.79 19.21
C ASN A 343 51.77 -27.86 18.59
N LYS A 344 50.72 -27.40 17.90
CA LYS A 344 49.66 -28.20 17.28
C LYS A 344 49.75 -28.10 15.76
N GLU A 345 49.46 -29.21 15.09
CA GLU A 345 49.29 -29.26 13.64
C GLU A 345 47.84 -28.93 13.24
N LEU A 346 47.59 -28.65 11.96
CA LEU A 346 46.24 -28.31 11.47
C LEU A 346 45.19 -29.39 11.83
N ASP A 347 45.58 -30.66 11.76
CA ASP A 347 44.68 -31.79 12.05
C ASP A 347 44.32 -31.91 13.55
N ASP A 348 45.02 -31.20 14.45
CA ASP A 348 44.69 -31.14 15.88
C ASP A 348 43.56 -30.15 16.18
N TYR A 349 43.23 -29.27 15.24
CA TYR A 349 42.17 -28.29 15.38
C TYR A 349 40.85 -28.81 14.81
N ARG A 350 39.78 -28.56 15.56
CA ARG A 350 38.43 -28.90 15.10
C ARG A 350 38.04 -27.97 13.94
N PRO A 351 37.55 -28.51 12.81
CA PRO A 351 37.04 -27.70 11.70
C PRO A 351 35.96 -26.71 12.12
N GLU A 352 35.14 -27.06 13.11
CA GLU A 352 34.13 -26.18 13.71
C GLU A 352 34.74 -24.92 14.34
N ASP A 353 35.82 -25.09 15.11
CA ASP A 353 36.48 -23.99 15.82
C ASP A 353 37.18 -23.05 14.82
N ILE A 354 37.84 -23.61 13.79
CA ILE A 354 38.46 -22.85 12.69
C ILE A 354 37.39 -22.04 11.96
N SER A 355 36.28 -22.67 11.61
CA SER A 355 35.19 -22.01 10.89
C SER A 355 34.62 -20.84 11.69
N LEU A 356 34.38 -21.03 12.99
CA LEU A 356 33.87 -19.98 13.86
C LEU A 356 34.85 -18.81 14.02
N SER A 357 36.13 -19.10 14.24
CA SER A 357 37.17 -18.07 14.36
C SER A 357 37.30 -17.27 13.05
N LEU A 358 37.29 -17.94 11.88
CA LEU A 358 37.25 -17.26 10.57
C LEU A 358 36.00 -16.37 10.46
N LEU A 359 34.81 -16.87 10.77
CA LEU A 359 33.57 -16.10 10.67
C LEU A 359 33.61 -14.83 11.52
N ARG A 360 34.09 -14.94 12.77
CA ARG A 360 34.24 -13.81 13.69
C ARG A 360 35.26 -12.80 13.20
N MET A 361 36.44 -13.27 12.77
CA MET A 361 37.51 -12.39 12.26
C MET A 361 37.02 -11.53 11.09
N ILE A 362 36.35 -12.15 10.11
CA ILE A 362 35.83 -11.46 8.93
C ILE A 362 34.70 -10.50 9.34
N SER A 363 33.73 -10.96 10.13
CA SER A 363 32.57 -10.15 10.53
C SER A 363 32.96 -8.95 11.40
N TYR A 364 33.88 -9.12 12.34
CA TYR A 364 34.40 -8.02 13.17
C TYR A 364 35.19 -7.01 12.36
N ASN A 365 36.00 -7.46 11.41
CA ASN A 365 36.73 -6.55 10.53
C ASN A 365 35.77 -5.72 9.67
N ILE A 366 34.73 -6.35 9.11
CA ILE A 366 33.70 -5.65 8.34
C ILE A 366 32.93 -4.65 9.20
N GLY A 367 32.46 -5.06 10.39
CA GLY A 367 31.74 -4.18 11.30
C GLY A 367 32.57 -2.97 11.75
N GLN A 368 33.86 -3.19 12.05
CA GLN A 368 34.78 -2.11 12.42
C GLN A 368 35.02 -1.13 11.25
N ILE A 369 35.32 -1.63 10.05
CA ILE A 369 35.53 -0.77 8.87
C ILE A 369 34.26 0.01 8.53
N ALA A 370 33.10 -0.63 8.61
CA ALA A 370 31.81 0.01 8.39
C ALA A 370 31.57 1.16 9.38
N TYR A 371 31.78 0.91 10.69
CA TYR A 371 31.64 1.93 11.70
C TYR A 371 32.63 3.08 11.54
N LEU A 372 33.92 2.81 11.27
CA LEU A 372 34.93 3.86 11.06
C LEU A 372 34.58 4.76 9.86
N ASN A 373 34.05 4.18 8.79
CA ASN A 373 33.54 4.94 7.65
C ASN A 373 32.30 5.75 8.04
N ALA A 374 31.33 5.13 8.72
CA ALA A 374 30.14 5.84 9.18
C ALA A 374 30.50 7.04 10.08
N LEU A 375 31.42 6.84 11.04
CA LEU A 375 31.95 7.89 11.92
C LEU A 375 32.61 9.02 11.12
N ARG A 376 33.47 8.69 10.15
CA ARG A 376 34.16 9.67 9.29
C ARG A 376 33.18 10.58 8.54
N PHE A 377 32.07 10.03 8.09
CA PHE A 377 31.06 10.75 7.30
C PHE A 377 29.85 11.21 8.12
N GLY A 378 29.87 11.04 9.45
CA GLY A 378 28.76 11.44 10.33
C GLY A 378 27.45 10.67 10.09
N LEU A 379 27.55 9.44 9.59
CA LEU A 379 26.40 8.61 9.22
C LEU A 379 25.92 7.81 10.42
N LYS A 380 24.64 7.97 10.75
CA LYS A 380 24.00 7.23 11.86
C LYS A 380 23.43 5.87 11.45
N ARG A 381 23.26 5.66 10.13
CA ARG A 381 22.58 4.49 9.56
C ARG A 381 23.53 3.69 8.71
N ILE A 382 23.69 2.41 9.06
CA ILE A 382 24.56 1.46 8.38
C ILE A 382 23.72 0.24 7.99
N PHE A 383 23.46 0.08 6.70
CA PHE A 383 22.81 -1.11 6.15
C PHE A 383 23.86 -2.06 5.62
N PHE A 384 23.82 -3.30 6.10
CA PHE A 384 24.63 -4.37 5.57
C PHE A 384 23.79 -5.17 4.57
N GLY A 385 24.39 -5.47 3.43
CA GLY A 385 23.80 -6.28 2.37
C GLY A 385 24.76 -7.33 1.83
N GLY A 386 24.29 -8.14 0.87
CA GLY A 386 25.09 -9.19 0.23
C GLY A 386 24.93 -10.57 0.86
N PHE A 387 25.27 -11.62 0.09
CA PHE A 387 24.96 -13.01 0.44
C PHE A 387 25.75 -13.59 1.62
N PHE A 388 26.79 -12.91 2.10
CA PHE A 388 27.54 -13.37 3.27
C PHE A 388 26.69 -13.44 4.54
N ILE A 389 25.66 -12.59 4.64
CA ILE A 389 24.83 -12.41 5.84
C ILE A 389 23.58 -13.32 5.82
N ARG A 390 23.22 -13.84 4.64
CA ARG A 390 21.91 -14.37 4.25
C ARG A 390 21.19 -15.28 5.25
N GLY A 391 20.39 -14.66 6.11
CA GLY A 391 19.58 -15.35 7.13
C GLY A 391 20.43 -16.08 8.17
N HIS A 392 21.72 -15.76 8.27
CA HIS A 392 22.63 -16.32 9.25
C HIS A 392 22.63 -15.41 10.48
N ALA A 393 21.70 -15.69 11.39
CA ALA A 393 21.52 -14.99 12.67
C ALA A 393 22.85 -14.73 13.38
N TYR A 394 23.75 -15.72 13.39
CA TYR A 394 25.06 -15.60 14.00
C TYR A 394 25.95 -14.54 13.35
N THR A 395 26.00 -14.50 12.02
CA THR A 395 26.79 -13.49 11.28
C THR A 395 26.24 -12.09 11.55
N MET A 396 24.91 -11.94 11.54
CA MET A 396 24.24 -10.68 11.86
C MET A 396 24.53 -10.23 13.28
N ASP A 397 24.41 -11.12 14.27
CA ASP A 397 24.75 -10.84 15.67
C ASP A 397 26.21 -10.42 15.84
N THR A 398 27.12 -11.07 15.13
CA THR A 398 28.56 -10.77 15.19
C THR A 398 28.86 -9.38 14.62
N ILE A 399 28.23 -9.00 13.50
CA ILE A 399 28.35 -7.67 12.90
C ILE A 399 27.72 -6.61 13.81
N SER A 400 26.50 -6.85 14.31
CA SER A 400 25.80 -5.93 15.22
C SER A 400 26.59 -5.69 16.50
N PHE A 401 27.12 -6.76 17.10
CA PHE A 401 27.99 -6.68 18.26
C PHE A 401 29.22 -5.82 17.96
N ALA A 402 29.89 -6.03 16.83
CA ALA A 402 31.07 -5.25 16.47
C ALA A 402 30.73 -3.75 16.28
N VAL A 403 29.67 -3.43 15.56
CA VAL A 403 29.24 -2.04 15.34
C VAL A 403 28.87 -1.38 16.67
N GLN A 404 28.11 -2.05 17.52
CA GLN A 404 27.74 -1.52 18.84
C GLN A 404 28.94 -1.35 19.77
N PHE A 405 29.86 -2.31 19.76
CA PHE A 405 31.07 -2.28 20.58
C PHE A 405 31.96 -1.09 20.22
N TRP A 406 32.28 -0.91 18.94
CA TRP A 406 33.14 0.19 18.50
C TRP A 406 32.46 1.56 18.56
N SER A 407 31.12 1.59 18.42
CA SER A 407 30.34 2.83 18.53
C SER A 407 29.91 3.19 19.94
N GLN A 408 30.18 2.36 20.94
CA GLN A 408 29.65 2.51 22.30
C GLN A 408 28.12 2.68 22.33
N GLY A 409 27.42 2.07 21.36
CA GLY A 409 25.96 2.16 21.20
C GLY A 409 25.45 3.35 20.38
N GLU A 410 26.32 4.21 19.85
CA GLU A 410 25.91 5.35 19.03
C GLU A 410 25.48 4.97 17.59
N ALA A 411 25.88 3.80 17.11
CA ALA A 411 25.55 3.30 15.78
C ALA A 411 24.91 1.90 15.85
N GLN A 412 23.99 1.63 14.92
CA GLN A 412 23.29 0.36 14.84
C GLN A 412 23.46 -0.27 13.46
N ALA A 413 23.73 -1.58 13.44
CA ALA A 413 23.73 -2.37 12.22
C ALA A 413 22.30 -2.74 11.82
N MET A 414 21.95 -2.47 10.57
CA MET A 414 20.67 -2.86 9.97
C MET A 414 20.91 -3.79 8.79
N PHE A 415 19.95 -4.66 8.52
CA PHE A 415 19.98 -5.69 7.48
C PHE A 415 18.70 -5.62 6.65
N LEU A 416 18.71 -6.21 5.46
CA LEU A 416 17.58 -6.23 4.54
C LEU A 416 17.09 -7.67 4.32
N ARG A 417 15.78 -7.89 4.19
CA ARG A 417 15.24 -9.23 3.90
C ARG A 417 15.66 -9.73 2.52
N HIS A 418 15.82 -8.83 1.56
CA HIS A 418 16.25 -9.13 0.19
C HIS A 418 17.69 -8.68 -0.09
N GLU A 419 18.54 -8.65 0.94
CA GLU A 419 19.94 -8.17 0.89
C GLU A 419 20.81 -8.78 -0.21
N GLY A 420 20.52 -10.01 -0.62
CA GLY A 420 21.27 -10.71 -1.67
C GLY A 420 20.90 -10.29 -3.09
N PHE A 421 19.74 -9.67 -3.30
CA PHE A 421 19.16 -9.45 -4.63
C PHE A 421 19.20 -8.01 -5.11
N LEU A 422 19.82 -7.11 -4.35
CA LEU A 422 19.87 -5.68 -4.65
C LEU A 422 20.32 -5.37 -6.09
N GLY A 423 21.39 -6.01 -6.57
CA GLY A 423 21.90 -5.81 -7.93
C GLY A 423 20.90 -6.26 -9.01
N ALA A 424 20.33 -7.46 -8.88
CA ALA A 424 19.33 -7.95 -9.83
C ALA A 424 18.07 -7.07 -9.81
N LEU A 425 17.63 -6.62 -8.62
CA LEU A 425 16.49 -5.73 -8.47
C LEU A 425 16.74 -4.34 -9.08
N GLY A 426 17.95 -3.78 -8.92
CA GLY A 426 18.34 -2.56 -9.62
C GLY A 426 18.33 -2.71 -11.13
N ALA A 427 18.84 -3.82 -11.66
CA ALA A 427 18.75 -4.13 -13.08
C ALA A 427 17.28 -4.29 -13.52
N PHE A 428 16.40 -4.86 -12.68
CA PHE A 428 14.96 -4.90 -12.94
C PHE A 428 14.33 -3.50 -12.99
N MET A 429 14.75 -2.58 -12.10
CA MET A 429 14.28 -1.18 -12.11
C MET A 429 14.83 -0.36 -13.29
N SER A 430 15.95 -0.79 -13.89
CA SER A 430 16.60 -0.09 -15.01
C SER A 430 15.85 -0.22 -16.34
N TYR A 431 14.81 -1.06 -16.40
CA TYR A 431 14.07 -1.29 -17.63
C TYR A 431 13.54 0.01 -18.25
N GLU A 432 13.25 1.08 -17.48
CA GLU A 432 12.99 2.46 -17.96
C GLU A 432 13.36 3.55 -16.91
N LYS A 433 14.44 4.31 -17.09
CA LYS A 433 14.88 5.42 -16.20
C LYS A 433 13.87 6.60 -16.19
N HIS A 434 13.69 7.19 -14.99
CA HIS A 434 12.99 8.43 -14.60
C HIS A 434 11.59 8.34 -13.96
N GLY A 435 11.44 7.52 -12.90
CA GLY A 435 10.29 7.58 -11.98
C GLY A 435 10.63 7.83 -10.51
N LEU A 436 11.91 8.13 -10.19
CA LEU A 436 12.36 8.32 -8.80
C LEU A 436 12.45 9.78 -8.35
N ASP A 437 12.43 10.74 -9.29
CA ASP A 437 12.54 12.18 -8.98
C ASP A 437 11.19 12.78 -8.51
N ASP A 438 10.05 12.17 -8.86
CA ASP A 438 8.71 12.65 -8.48
C ASP A 438 8.23 12.14 -7.10
N LEU A 439 9.03 11.33 -6.41
CA LEU A 439 8.71 10.80 -5.07
C LEU A 439 8.78 11.86 -3.94
N MET A 440 9.20 13.10 -4.24
CA MET A 440 9.37 14.18 -3.26
C MET A 440 8.08 14.96 -2.90
N VAL A 441 6.90 14.57 -3.42
CA VAL A 441 5.65 15.34 -3.21
C VAL A 441 4.56 14.57 -2.45
N HIS A 442 4.77 13.29 -2.13
CA HIS A 442 3.77 12.51 -1.39
C HIS A 442 4.04 12.55 0.12
N GLN A 443 3.44 13.51 0.81
CA GLN A 443 3.36 13.52 2.27
C GLN A 443 2.64 12.26 2.76
N LEU A 444 3.37 11.29 3.32
CA LEU A 444 2.79 10.22 4.13
C LEU A 444 2.40 10.81 5.50
N VAL A 445 1.13 10.69 5.87
CA VAL A 445 0.66 10.92 7.24
C VAL A 445 0.71 9.59 7.98
N GLU A 446 1.52 9.52 9.04
CA GLU A 446 1.71 8.33 9.87
C GLU A 446 0.64 8.29 10.99
N ARG A 447 -0.03 7.14 11.17
CA ARG A 447 -0.85 6.80 12.34
C ARG A 447 -0.23 5.57 13.02
N PHE A 448 0.09 5.67 14.31
CA PHE A 448 0.87 4.70 15.11
C PHE A 448 0.09 3.40 15.46
N PRO A 449 0.74 2.21 15.49
CA PRO A 449 0.24 1.05 16.23
C PRO A 449 0.72 1.05 17.69
N MET A 450 -0.23 0.89 18.64
CA MET A 450 0.10 0.60 20.04
C MET A 450 0.03 -0.91 20.27
N GLY A 451 1.11 -1.48 20.79
CA GLY A 451 1.17 -2.88 21.18
C GLY A 451 0.22 -3.19 22.35
N ALA A 452 -0.57 -4.25 22.21
CA ALA A 452 -1.04 -5.00 23.36
C ALA A 452 0.11 -5.92 23.83
N PRO A 453 0.46 -5.91 25.13
CA PRO A 453 1.55 -6.73 25.65
C PRO A 453 1.13 -8.20 25.70
N TYR A 454 1.70 -9.04 24.85
CA TYR A 454 1.94 -10.44 25.20
C TYR A 454 3.09 -10.50 26.20
N THR A 455 2.84 -10.11 27.45
CA THR A 455 3.74 -10.40 28.58
C THR A 455 3.28 -11.68 29.25
N GLY A 456 4.17 -12.67 29.23
CA GLY A 456 3.93 -14.01 29.75
C GLY A 456 3.50 -14.07 31.22
N GLY A 457 2.62 -15.04 31.48
CA GLY A 457 2.44 -15.68 32.78
C GLY A 457 2.54 -17.19 32.58
N ASN A 458 3.29 -17.87 33.44
CA ASN A 458 3.52 -19.32 33.38
C ASN A 458 2.21 -20.11 33.44
N ILE A 459 2.02 -21.06 32.52
CA ILE A 459 0.89 -21.99 32.52
C ILE A 459 1.16 -23.10 33.55
N HIS A 460 0.37 -23.14 34.61
CA HIS A 460 0.15 -24.34 35.41
C HIS A 460 -1.29 -24.82 35.21
N GLY A 461 -1.45 -25.95 34.51
CA GLY A 461 -2.70 -26.68 34.39
C GLY A 461 -2.40 -28.13 34.00
N PRO A 462 -3.09 -29.14 34.56
CA PRO A 462 -2.70 -30.54 34.41
C PRO A 462 -2.98 -31.05 32.99
N PRO A 463 -2.15 -31.97 32.47
CA PRO A 463 -2.37 -32.54 31.14
C PRO A 463 -3.48 -33.59 31.24
N LEU A 464 -4.53 -33.46 30.44
CA LEU A 464 -5.50 -34.53 30.27
C LEU A 464 -5.78 -34.73 28.78
N GLY A 465 -5.15 -35.79 28.27
CA GLY A 465 -5.69 -36.52 27.13
C GLY A 465 -6.95 -37.28 27.51
N ASP A 466 -7.70 -37.62 26.47
CA ASP A 466 -8.83 -38.54 26.38
C ASP A 466 -9.92 -38.47 27.46
N LEU A 467 -11.14 -38.16 27.02
CA LEU A 467 -12.33 -39.01 27.23
C LEU A 467 -13.55 -38.45 26.47
N ASN A 468 -14.03 -39.25 25.52
CA ASN A 468 -15.43 -39.27 25.09
C ASN A 468 -16.35 -39.48 26.30
N GLU A 469 -17.45 -38.72 26.41
CA GLU A 469 -18.85 -39.21 26.46
C GLU A 469 -19.85 -38.12 26.88
N LYS A 470 -20.84 -37.91 25.99
CA LYS A 470 -22.27 -37.59 26.20
C LYS A 470 -22.75 -36.70 27.39
N ALA A 471 -23.41 -35.62 26.96
CA ALA A 471 -24.75 -35.17 27.33
C ALA A 471 -25.06 -34.69 28.77
N SER A 472 -25.49 -33.41 28.88
CA SER A 472 -26.82 -32.95 29.36
C SER A 472 -26.78 -31.70 30.26
N THR A 473 -27.84 -30.88 30.11
CA THR A 473 -28.41 -29.88 31.05
C THR A 473 -27.82 -28.46 31.21
N ILE A 474 -28.37 -27.56 30.39
CA ILE A 474 -29.07 -26.29 30.71
C ILE A 474 -29.10 -25.84 32.20
N SER A 475 -28.69 -24.58 32.44
CA SER A 475 -29.34 -23.54 33.29
C SER A 475 -28.32 -22.72 34.12
N TRP A 476 -27.87 -21.58 33.60
CA TRP A 476 -27.09 -20.57 34.34
C TRP A 476 -27.80 -19.21 34.46
N MET A 477 -29.10 -19.16 34.14
CA MET A 477 -29.90 -17.94 34.12
C MET A 477 -30.50 -17.56 35.49
N GLU A 478 -30.26 -18.34 36.56
CA GLU A 478 -30.85 -18.10 37.89
C GLU A 478 -29.85 -17.60 38.95
N LYS A 479 -28.54 -17.51 38.66
CA LYS A 479 -27.54 -17.07 39.66
C LYS A 479 -27.18 -15.58 39.61
N PHE A 480 -27.59 -14.85 38.57
CA PHE A 480 -27.18 -13.44 38.41
C PHE A 480 -28.18 -12.41 39.00
N VAL A 481 -29.36 -12.85 39.46
CA VAL A 481 -30.42 -11.93 39.95
C VAL A 481 -30.47 -11.80 41.48
N GLN A 482 -29.52 -12.37 42.23
CA GLN A 482 -29.49 -12.22 43.70
C GLN A 482 -28.11 -11.82 44.23
N LYS A 483 -27.77 -10.53 44.10
CA LYS A 483 -27.32 -9.65 45.20
C LYS A 483 -26.77 -8.34 44.64
N GLY A 484 -27.66 -7.35 44.55
CA GLY A 484 -27.30 -5.94 44.67
C GLY A 484 -27.28 -5.50 46.13
N THR A 485 -26.72 -4.30 46.35
CA THR A 485 -26.66 -3.45 47.57
C THR A 485 -25.63 -3.79 48.67
N GLU A 486 -24.58 -2.97 48.83
CA GLU A 486 -24.52 -1.85 49.82
C GLU A 486 -23.30 -0.92 49.61
N ILE A 487 -23.43 0.32 50.09
CA ILE A 487 -22.64 1.55 49.86
C ILE A 487 -21.63 1.77 51.02
N ILE A 488 -20.52 2.51 50.79
CA ILE A 488 -19.94 3.62 51.62
C ILE A 488 -18.39 3.76 51.42
N ALA A 489 -17.93 5.00 51.19
CA ALA A 489 -16.54 5.48 50.98
C ALA A 489 -15.68 5.50 52.30
N PRO A 490 -14.35 5.82 52.33
CA PRO A 490 -13.80 7.14 51.93
C PRO A 490 -12.37 7.20 51.31
N VAL A 491 -12.08 8.38 50.76
CA VAL A 491 -10.80 8.92 50.25
C VAL A 491 -9.78 9.23 51.37
N PRO A 492 -8.46 9.22 51.10
CA PRO A 492 -7.51 10.12 51.77
C PRO A 492 -6.73 11.05 50.81
N MET A 493 -6.64 12.32 51.21
CA MET A 493 -5.83 13.39 50.58
C MET A 493 -4.47 13.59 51.28
N ALA A 494 -3.50 14.07 50.49
CA ALA A 494 -2.40 15.02 50.78
C ALA A 494 -1.00 14.50 51.25
N PRO A 495 0.11 15.29 51.14
CA PRO A 495 0.63 16.08 50.00
C PRO A 495 2.20 16.10 49.85
N HIS A 496 2.67 17.03 48.99
CA HIS A 496 3.97 17.32 48.33
C HIS A 496 5.33 17.28 49.06
N GLY A 497 6.39 17.02 48.27
CA GLY A 497 7.79 17.40 48.52
C GLY A 497 8.57 17.68 47.21
N THR A 498 9.19 18.85 47.13
CA THR A 498 9.86 19.48 45.97
C THR A 498 11.39 19.45 46.02
N THR A 499 12.01 20.02 44.97
CA THR A 499 13.41 20.50 44.74
C THR A 499 14.23 19.54 43.87
N GLY A 500 14.84 19.92 42.73
CA GLY A 500 15.30 21.19 42.12
C GLY A 500 16.57 20.81 41.29
N LEU A 501 17.04 21.44 40.21
CA LEU A 501 17.01 22.80 39.67
C LEU A 501 17.49 22.77 38.18
N GLY A 502 17.03 23.75 37.39
CA GLY A 502 17.73 24.45 36.29
C GLY A 502 17.75 23.78 34.91
N GLY A 503 17.34 24.41 33.79
CA GLY A 503 17.10 25.82 33.48
C GLY A 503 18.05 26.26 32.37
N PHE A 504 17.60 26.27 31.10
CA PHE A 504 18.13 27.09 29.99
C PHE A 504 17.10 27.16 28.85
N GLU A 505 17.25 28.22 28.05
CA GLU A 505 16.22 28.97 27.34
C GLU A 505 15.62 28.33 26.07
N VAL A 506 14.42 28.83 25.76
CA VAL A 506 13.65 28.65 24.52
C VAL A 506 14.36 29.31 23.33
N PRO A 507 14.56 28.63 22.19
CA PRO A 507 14.80 29.31 20.92
C PRO A 507 13.45 29.68 20.29
N SER A 508 13.14 30.98 20.33
CA SER A 508 12.18 31.59 19.42
C SER A 508 12.80 31.59 18.01
N SER A 509 12.30 30.76 17.10
CA SER A 509 12.42 30.99 15.66
C SER A 509 11.03 31.27 15.09
N LYS A 510 10.74 32.55 14.86
CA LYS A 510 9.65 32.99 13.98
C LYS A 510 9.90 32.47 12.57
N GLY A 511 9.00 31.63 12.07
CA GLY A 511 8.93 31.23 10.67
C GLY A 511 7.66 30.43 10.38
N GLY A 512 6.66 31.08 9.77
CA GLY A 512 5.52 30.47 9.07
C GLY A 512 4.53 29.64 9.89
N THR A 513 3.38 30.22 10.20
CA THR A 513 2.19 29.56 10.77
C THR A 513 1.81 28.30 9.98
N LEU A 514 2.08 27.11 10.53
CA LEU A 514 1.65 25.81 10.00
C LEU A 514 0.77 25.10 11.05
N ARG A 515 -0.53 25.12 10.77
CA ARG A 515 -1.64 24.21 11.15
C ARG A 515 -1.55 23.46 12.51
N SER A 516 -2.42 23.83 13.46
CA SER A 516 -2.66 23.09 14.71
C SER A 516 -3.78 22.03 14.66
N ASP A 517 -4.48 21.87 13.53
CA ASP A 517 -5.81 21.23 13.55
C ASP A 517 -5.88 19.88 12.78
N ALA A 518 -4.73 19.27 12.47
CA ALA A 518 -4.64 18.03 11.69
C ALA A 518 -4.44 16.76 12.53
N SER A 519 -4.80 16.76 13.83
CA SER A 519 -4.67 15.58 14.69
C SER A 519 -5.84 14.61 14.49
N THR A 520 -5.71 13.74 13.50
CA THR A 520 -6.60 12.59 13.31
C THR A 520 -6.37 11.50 14.36
N LEU A 521 -7.44 10.81 14.73
CA LEU A 521 -7.48 9.65 15.63
C LEU A 521 -6.36 8.63 15.32
N ASN A 522 -5.34 8.56 16.18
CA ASN A 522 -4.23 7.61 16.05
C ASN A 522 -4.45 6.39 16.94
N ILE A 523 -5.15 5.39 16.41
CA ILE A 523 -5.35 4.07 17.03
C ILE A 523 -4.85 3.02 16.07
N GLY A 524 -4.02 2.13 16.60
CA GLY A 524 -3.34 1.11 15.83
C GLY A 524 -4.26 0.07 15.22
N VAL A 525 -4.41 0.13 13.90
CA VAL A 525 -4.54 -1.00 12.96
C VAL A 525 -3.93 -0.52 11.63
N LEU A 526 -3.19 -1.39 10.94
CA LEU A 526 -2.64 -1.11 9.60
C LEU A 526 -3.79 -1.08 8.58
N HIS A 527 -4.45 0.07 8.41
CA HIS A 527 -5.26 0.30 7.21
C HIS A 527 -4.39 0.67 6.02
N LEU A 528 -4.65 -0.07 4.95
CA LEU A 528 -4.21 0.18 3.59
C LEU A 528 -4.92 1.45 3.11
N VAL A 529 -4.31 2.60 3.35
CA VAL A 529 -4.85 3.84 2.81
C VAL A 529 -4.33 4.01 1.38
N PRO A 530 -5.21 4.11 0.35
CA PRO A 530 -4.78 4.53 -0.99
C PRO A 530 -4.09 5.90 -0.92
N THR A 531 -3.36 6.33 -1.96
CA THR A 531 -2.92 7.73 -2.04
C THR A 531 -4.13 8.63 -1.88
N LEU A 532 -4.20 9.33 -0.75
CA LEU A 532 -5.32 10.19 -0.44
C LEU A 532 -5.07 11.57 -1.01
N GLU A 533 -5.93 11.97 -1.91
CA GLU A 533 -5.97 13.32 -2.47
C GLU A 533 -7.10 14.11 -1.82
N VAL A 534 -6.97 15.44 -1.85
CA VAL A 534 -8.09 16.32 -1.51
C VAL A 534 -9.08 16.29 -2.66
N PHE A 535 -10.35 16.06 -2.36
CA PHE A 535 -11.39 15.99 -3.37
C PHE A 535 -11.48 17.30 -4.19
N PRO A 536 -11.24 17.28 -5.52
CA PRO A 536 -11.01 18.49 -6.30
C PRO A 536 -12.17 19.48 -6.35
N LEU A 537 -13.40 18.98 -6.18
CA LEU A 537 -14.63 19.75 -6.27
C LEU A 537 -15.04 20.44 -4.96
N LEU A 538 -14.28 20.29 -3.87
CA LEU A 538 -14.51 21.10 -2.67
C LEU A 538 -14.35 22.59 -2.99
N ALA A 539 -15.33 23.41 -2.59
CA ALA A 539 -15.30 24.86 -2.81
C ALA A 539 -14.10 25.51 -2.13
N ASP A 540 -13.88 25.19 -0.85
CA ASP A 540 -12.69 25.57 -0.10
C ASP A 540 -12.22 24.39 0.76
N ALA A 541 -11.14 23.74 0.30
CA ALA A 541 -10.53 22.64 1.03
C ALA A 541 -9.87 23.05 2.36
N LYS A 542 -9.56 24.34 2.57
CA LYS A 542 -8.92 24.83 3.80
C LYS A 542 -9.92 25.00 4.94
N THR A 543 -11.15 25.39 4.63
CA THR A 543 -12.21 25.60 5.62
C THR A 543 -13.20 24.44 5.71
N TYR A 544 -13.02 23.41 4.88
CA TYR A 544 -13.87 22.23 4.91
C TYR A 544 -13.69 21.44 6.22
N GLU A 545 -14.80 21.27 6.93
CA GLU A 545 -14.93 20.40 8.09
C GLU A 545 -15.97 19.32 7.72
N PRO A 546 -15.56 18.03 7.65
CA PRO A 546 -16.49 16.95 7.34
C PRO A 546 -17.55 16.79 8.43
N ASN A 547 -17.18 16.90 9.71
CA ASN A 547 -18.05 16.51 10.82
C ASN A 547 -19.17 17.52 11.06
N THR A 548 -20.38 17.02 11.30
CA THR A 548 -21.51 17.85 11.74
C THR A 548 -21.69 17.89 13.25
N ILE A 549 -21.13 16.91 13.95
CA ILE A 549 -21.18 16.78 15.41
C ILE A 549 -19.80 17.04 15.98
N ASP A 550 -19.74 17.87 17.01
CA ASP A 550 -18.53 18.14 17.76
C ASP A 550 -18.43 17.20 18.97
N LEU A 551 -17.60 16.15 18.87
CA LEU A 551 -17.38 15.23 19.99
C LEU A 551 -16.47 15.80 21.09
N THR A 552 -16.03 17.06 20.98
CA THR A 552 -15.44 17.75 22.13
C THR A 552 -16.49 18.14 23.18
N ASP A 553 -17.78 18.14 22.81
CA ASP A 553 -18.89 18.22 23.77
C ASP A 553 -19.02 16.88 24.53
N PRO A 554 -18.81 16.86 25.86
CA PRO A 554 -18.91 15.64 26.66
C PRO A 554 -20.27 14.95 26.55
N SER A 555 -21.35 15.70 26.35
CA SER A 555 -22.70 15.17 26.26
C SER A 555 -22.97 14.45 24.93
N GLU A 556 -22.28 14.86 23.85
CA GLU A 556 -22.31 14.17 22.56
C GLU A 556 -21.39 12.96 22.59
N LEU A 557 -20.18 13.09 23.17
CA LEU A 557 -19.25 11.98 23.33
C LEU A 557 -19.87 10.82 24.13
N GLU A 558 -20.45 11.11 25.29
CA GLU A 558 -21.10 10.10 26.14
C GLU A 558 -22.27 9.42 25.41
N TYR A 559 -23.08 10.20 24.67
CA TYR A 559 -24.19 9.66 23.89
C TYR A 559 -23.71 8.68 22.81
N TRP A 560 -22.72 9.07 22.00
CA TRP A 560 -22.24 8.22 20.90
C TRP A 560 -21.48 6.99 21.38
N ILE A 561 -20.70 7.09 22.46
CA ILE A 561 -20.05 5.92 23.08
C ILE A 561 -21.09 4.97 23.65
N THR A 562 -22.16 5.48 24.26
CA THR A 562 -23.26 4.64 24.77
C THR A 562 -23.95 3.89 23.62
N VAL A 563 -24.28 4.57 22.52
CA VAL A 563 -24.88 3.94 21.34
C VAL A 563 -24.01 2.80 20.79
N LEU A 564 -22.69 3.03 20.67
CA LEU A 564 -21.77 2.00 20.17
C LEU A 564 -21.64 0.82 21.14
N SER A 565 -21.62 1.10 22.45
CA SER A 565 -21.54 0.07 23.50
C SER A 565 -22.80 -0.81 23.50
N GLU A 566 -23.99 -0.21 23.38
CA GLU A 566 -25.26 -0.94 23.35
C GLU A 566 -25.39 -1.83 22.09
N HIS A 567 -24.80 -1.41 20.97
CA HIS A 567 -24.85 -2.15 19.71
C HIS A 567 -23.79 -3.26 19.59
N LEU A 568 -22.74 -3.22 20.42
CA LEU A 568 -21.60 -4.11 20.33
C LEU A 568 -21.97 -5.61 20.38
N PRO A 569 -22.86 -6.09 21.26
CA PRO A 569 -23.22 -7.52 21.29
C PRO A 569 -23.80 -8.01 19.97
N ASN A 570 -24.71 -7.23 19.36
CA ASN A 570 -25.30 -7.58 18.07
C ASN A 570 -24.26 -7.57 16.95
N LEU A 571 -23.30 -6.64 16.98
CA LEU A 571 -22.21 -6.60 16.01
C LEU A 571 -21.30 -7.84 16.10
N VAL A 572 -21.01 -8.32 17.32
CA VAL A 572 -20.28 -9.57 17.55
C VAL A 572 -21.04 -10.74 16.94
N ASP A 573 -22.35 -10.83 17.19
CA ASP A 573 -23.18 -11.90 16.63
C ASP A 573 -23.17 -11.90 15.10
N ILE A 574 -23.25 -10.71 14.48
CA ILE A 574 -23.16 -10.54 13.02
C ILE A 574 -21.79 -10.97 12.50
N ALA A 575 -20.69 -10.48 13.11
CA ALA A 575 -19.33 -10.81 12.71
C ALA A 575 -19.05 -12.32 12.83
N VAL A 576 -19.47 -12.95 13.93
CA VAL A 576 -19.33 -14.39 14.15
C VAL A 576 -20.14 -15.19 13.14
N ALA A 577 -21.38 -14.78 12.84
CA ALA A 577 -22.23 -15.43 11.86
C ALA A 577 -21.67 -15.34 10.44
N SER A 578 -20.99 -14.25 10.09
CA SER A 578 -20.35 -14.06 8.77
C SER A 578 -19.30 -15.13 8.45
N GLU A 579 -18.63 -15.65 9.49
CA GLU A 579 -17.59 -16.68 9.42
C GLU A 579 -18.12 -18.08 9.80
N GLY A 580 -19.43 -18.30 9.66
CA GLY A 580 -20.07 -19.61 9.88
C GLY A 580 -20.26 -20.01 11.34
N GLY A 581 -20.05 -19.10 12.30
CA GLY A 581 -20.31 -19.36 13.72
C GLY A 581 -19.35 -20.36 14.39
N THR A 582 -18.15 -20.52 13.85
CA THR A 582 -17.12 -21.42 14.38
C THR A 582 -16.68 -21.00 15.79
N ASP A 583 -16.13 -21.94 16.55
CA ASP A 583 -15.59 -21.61 17.89
C ASP A 583 -14.40 -20.66 17.81
N ASP A 584 -13.67 -20.67 16.69
CA ASP A 584 -12.65 -19.66 16.40
C ASP A 584 -13.24 -18.26 16.19
N ALA A 585 -14.28 -18.15 15.35
CA ALA A 585 -14.98 -16.89 15.12
C ALA A 585 -15.55 -16.33 16.43
N LYS A 586 -16.18 -17.17 17.28
CA LYS A 586 -16.68 -16.73 18.61
C LYS A 586 -15.56 -16.16 19.48
N ARG A 587 -14.42 -16.87 19.57
CA ARG A 587 -13.26 -16.42 20.35
C ARG A 587 -12.70 -15.09 19.85
N ARG A 588 -12.61 -14.91 18.52
CA ARG A 588 -12.19 -13.65 17.90
C ARG A 588 -13.22 -12.53 18.15
N GLY A 589 -14.51 -12.86 18.10
CA GLY A 589 -15.61 -11.94 18.42
C GLY A 589 -15.56 -11.44 19.86
N ASP A 590 -15.33 -12.33 20.82
CA ASP A 590 -15.16 -11.95 22.24
C ASP A 590 -13.92 -11.06 22.44
N ALA A 591 -12.81 -11.39 21.77
CA ALA A 591 -11.58 -10.59 21.83
C ALA A 591 -11.78 -9.19 21.22
N PHE A 592 -12.47 -9.11 20.08
CA PHE A 592 -12.90 -7.85 19.48
C PHE A 592 -13.76 -7.02 20.44
N ALA A 593 -14.77 -7.64 21.06
CA ALA A 593 -15.65 -6.95 21.99
C ALA A 593 -14.89 -6.36 23.18
N HIS A 594 -13.97 -7.13 23.75
CA HIS A 594 -13.12 -6.66 24.85
C HIS A 594 -12.21 -5.50 24.42
N ALA A 595 -11.53 -5.61 23.27
CA ALA A 595 -10.63 -4.56 22.78
C ALA A 595 -11.38 -3.27 22.45
N PHE A 596 -12.49 -3.36 21.71
CA PHE A 596 -13.29 -2.19 21.35
C PHE A 596 -13.90 -1.52 22.59
N SER A 597 -14.40 -2.30 23.56
CA SER A 597 -14.90 -1.77 24.84
C SER A 597 -13.80 -1.02 25.61
N ALA A 598 -12.57 -1.53 25.60
CA ALA A 598 -11.44 -0.85 26.24
C ALA A 598 -11.10 0.49 25.55
N HIS A 599 -11.18 0.55 24.21
CA HIS A 599 -11.02 1.80 23.47
C HIS A 599 -12.10 2.83 23.83
N LEU A 600 -13.36 2.40 23.89
CA LEU A 600 -14.49 3.24 24.29
C LEU A 600 -14.34 3.75 25.74
N ALA A 601 -13.94 2.89 26.68
CA ALA A 601 -13.70 3.29 28.06
C ALA A 601 -12.59 4.34 28.17
N ARG A 602 -11.47 4.13 27.46
CA ARG A 602 -10.36 5.08 27.47
C ARG A 602 -10.72 6.42 26.84
N LEU A 603 -11.61 6.44 25.84
CA LEU A 603 -12.15 7.68 25.26
C LEU A 603 -13.05 8.47 26.23
N ILE A 604 -13.74 7.78 27.15
CA ILE A 604 -14.47 8.44 28.23
C ILE A 604 -13.50 9.04 29.25
N GLU A 605 -12.46 8.29 29.62
CA GLU A 605 -11.46 8.72 30.62
C GLU A 605 -10.59 9.88 30.11
N ASP A 606 -10.15 9.81 28.86
CA ASP A 606 -9.35 10.83 28.20
C ASP A 606 -9.87 11.07 26.77
N PRO A 607 -10.78 12.04 26.58
CA PRO A 607 -11.34 12.40 25.27
C PRO A 607 -10.29 12.88 24.26
N ALA A 608 -9.13 13.35 24.71
CA ALA A 608 -8.04 13.81 23.85
C ALA A 608 -7.04 12.71 23.51
N ALA A 609 -7.23 11.50 24.05
CA ALA A 609 -6.24 10.43 24.01
C ALA A 609 -5.91 9.93 22.59
N TYR A 610 -6.64 10.40 21.57
CA TYR A 610 -6.38 10.13 20.17
C TYR A 610 -6.37 11.39 19.28
N GLY A 611 -6.42 12.60 19.84
CA GLY A 611 -6.54 13.85 19.06
C GLY A 611 -7.98 14.32 18.92
N LYS A 612 -8.26 15.20 17.95
CA LYS A 612 -9.61 15.76 17.75
C LYS A 612 -10.53 14.69 17.16
N LEU A 613 -11.47 14.20 17.96
CA LEU A 613 -12.43 13.18 17.54
C LEU A 613 -13.62 13.78 16.78
N GLY A 614 -13.85 13.29 15.57
CA GLY A 614 -15.14 13.38 14.89
C GLY A 614 -15.90 12.05 14.97
N LEU A 615 -17.22 12.09 14.75
CA LEU A 615 -18.04 10.87 14.71
C LEU A 615 -17.56 9.88 13.64
N ALA A 616 -17.09 10.40 12.50
CA ALA A 616 -16.50 9.58 11.43
C ALA A 616 -15.32 8.74 11.95
N ASN A 617 -14.45 9.32 12.78
CA ASN A 617 -13.29 8.63 13.34
C ASN A 617 -13.69 7.54 14.35
N LEU A 618 -14.73 7.80 15.15
CA LEU A 618 -15.23 6.83 16.11
C LEU A 618 -15.87 5.62 15.40
N LEU A 619 -16.57 5.85 14.29
CA LEU A 619 -17.13 4.78 13.45
C LEU A 619 -16.03 4.03 12.69
N GLU A 620 -14.99 4.72 12.22
CA GLU A 620 -13.82 4.11 11.58
C GLU A 620 -13.07 3.18 12.57
N LEU A 621 -12.85 3.62 13.82
CA LEU A 621 -12.25 2.79 14.87
C LEU A 621 -12.97 1.44 15.06
N ARG A 622 -14.30 1.44 15.01
CA ARG A 622 -15.08 0.20 15.13
C ARG A 622 -14.75 -0.79 14.00
N GLU A 623 -14.73 -0.30 12.76
CA GLU A 623 -14.39 -1.12 11.59
C GLU A 623 -12.93 -1.58 11.65
N ASP A 624 -12.05 -0.72 12.18
CA ASP A 624 -10.64 -1.05 12.34
C ASP A 624 -10.42 -2.21 13.30
N CYS A 625 -11.06 -2.16 14.47
CA CYS A 625 -11.03 -3.26 15.42
C CYS A 625 -11.57 -4.55 14.80
N LEU A 626 -12.69 -4.54 14.06
CA LEU A 626 -13.20 -5.74 13.39
C LEU A 626 -12.14 -6.38 12.47
N ARG A 627 -11.45 -5.55 11.67
CA ARG A 627 -10.41 -6.00 10.74
C ARG A 627 -9.16 -6.51 11.46
N GLU A 628 -8.78 -5.90 12.58
CA GLU A 628 -7.68 -6.38 13.44
C GLU A 628 -7.93 -7.83 13.90
N PHE A 629 -9.16 -8.11 14.34
CA PHE A 629 -9.60 -9.45 14.73
C PHE A 629 -10.00 -10.35 13.54
N GLN A 630 -9.56 -9.98 12.34
CA GLN A 630 -9.68 -10.79 11.11
C GLN A 630 -11.13 -11.00 10.65
N PHE A 631 -12.06 -10.10 11.00
CA PHE A 631 -13.37 -10.01 10.38
C PHE A 631 -13.29 -9.03 9.21
N VAL A 632 -13.06 -9.56 8.00
CA VAL A 632 -12.83 -8.74 6.80
C VAL A 632 -14.10 -8.05 6.32
N ASP A 633 -15.25 -8.74 6.41
CA ASP A 633 -16.57 -8.21 6.06
C ASP A 633 -17.64 -8.90 6.90
N ALA A 634 -17.99 -8.28 8.04
CA ALA A 634 -18.99 -8.81 8.97
C ALA A 634 -20.40 -8.89 8.35
N TYR A 635 -20.69 -8.11 7.31
CA TYR A 635 -22.02 -8.02 6.71
C TYR A 635 -22.14 -8.76 5.37
N ARG A 636 -21.07 -9.42 4.89
CA ARG A 636 -21.03 -10.09 3.58
C ARG A 636 -22.25 -10.96 3.29
N SER A 637 -22.61 -11.84 4.21
CA SER A 637 -23.74 -12.77 4.05
C SER A 637 -25.10 -12.05 4.03
N ILE A 638 -25.19 -10.93 4.74
CA ILE A 638 -26.38 -10.07 4.73
C ILE A 638 -26.42 -9.39 3.35
N LYS A 639 -25.39 -8.60 2.99
CA LYS A 639 -25.29 -7.88 1.71
C LYS A 639 -25.63 -8.77 0.50
N GLN A 640 -25.07 -9.97 0.44
CA GLN A 640 -25.37 -10.91 -0.65
C GLN A 640 -26.87 -11.22 -0.75
N ARG A 641 -27.50 -11.57 0.37
CA ARG A 641 -28.94 -11.87 0.42
C ARG A 641 -29.79 -10.67 0.05
N GLU A 642 -29.42 -9.48 0.51
CA GLU A 642 -30.15 -8.25 0.18
C GLU A 642 -30.05 -7.93 -1.32
N ASN A 643 -28.84 -8.00 -1.88
CA ASN A 643 -28.59 -7.76 -3.30
C ASN A 643 -29.41 -8.72 -4.18
N GLU A 644 -29.38 -10.03 -3.87
CA GLU A 644 -30.14 -11.04 -4.62
C GLU A 644 -31.66 -10.77 -4.57
N ALA A 645 -32.20 -10.45 -3.40
CA ALA A 645 -33.62 -10.17 -3.24
C ALA A 645 -34.06 -8.89 -3.97
N SER A 646 -33.26 -7.84 -3.93
CA SER A 646 -33.56 -6.58 -4.61
C SER A 646 -33.43 -6.69 -6.12
N LEU A 647 -32.42 -7.41 -6.63
CA LEU A 647 -32.23 -7.62 -8.07
C LEU A 647 -33.40 -8.40 -8.67
N ALA A 648 -33.97 -9.36 -7.93
CA ALA A 648 -35.11 -10.15 -8.38
C ALA A 648 -36.37 -9.31 -8.70
N VAL A 649 -36.51 -8.12 -8.11
CA VAL A 649 -37.69 -7.25 -8.29
C VAL A 649 -37.39 -5.97 -9.08
N LEU A 650 -36.14 -5.76 -9.49
CA LEU A 650 -35.72 -4.53 -10.16
C LEU A 650 -36.46 -4.30 -11.47
N SER A 651 -36.68 -5.34 -12.28
CA SER A 651 -37.36 -5.24 -13.58
C SER A 651 -38.78 -4.68 -13.46
N ASP A 652 -39.52 -5.09 -12.42
CA ASP A 652 -40.87 -4.62 -12.17
C ASP A 652 -40.88 -3.13 -11.80
N LEU A 653 -39.94 -2.70 -10.97
CA LEU A 653 -39.77 -1.29 -10.61
C LEU A 653 -39.40 -0.43 -11.82
N LEU A 654 -38.46 -0.88 -12.66
CA LEU A 654 -38.06 -0.13 -13.86
C LEU A 654 -39.23 0.04 -14.84
N THR A 655 -40.05 -1.00 -14.99
CA THR A 655 -41.26 -0.96 -15.83
C THR A 655 -42.29 0.04 -15.28
N GLU A 656 -42.49 0.04 -13.97
CA GLU A 656 -43.37 1.00 -13.28
C GLU A 656 -42.92 2.44 -13.51
N LEU A 657 -41.62 2.72 -13.32
CA LEU A 657 -41.03 4.04 -13.51
C LEU A 657 -41.12 4.52 -14.97
N ASP A 658 -40.99 3.61 -15.93
CA ASP A 658 -41.09 3.95 -17.36
C ASP A 658 -42.50 4.34 -17.80
N GLY A 659 -43.53 3.92 -17.05
CA GLY A 659 -44.91 4.32 -17.27
C GLY A 659 -45.26 5.74 -16.78
N MET A 660 -44.34 6.42 -16.09
CA MET A 660 -44.57 7.75 -15.50
C MET A 660 -44.10 8.88 -16.41
N SER A 661 -44.69 10.08 -16.26
CA SER A 661 -44.18 11.30 -16.90
C SER A 661 -42.82 11.70 -16.32
N GLU A 662 -42.03 12.47 -17.08
CA GLU A 662 -40.67 12.88 -16.69
C GLU A 662 -40.63 13.57 -15.30
N GLU A 663 -41.60 14.46 -15.03
CA GLU A 663 -41.72 15.15 -13.74
C GLU A 663 -42.09 14.22 -12.58
N VAL A 664 -43.07 13.33 -12.79
CA VAL A 664 -43.52 12.38 -11.76
C VAL A 664 -42.44 11.35 -11.48
N ARG A 665 -41.78 10.86 -12.53
CA ARG A 665 -40.68 9.91 -12.42
C ARG A 665 -39.53 10.47 -11.59
N LEU A 666 -39.15 11.74 -11.78
CA LEU A 666 -38.06 12.35 -11.03
C LEU A 666 -38.36 12.41 -9.53
N VAL A 667 -39.57 12.82 -9.13
CA VAL A 667 -39.92 12.83 -7.69
C VAL A 667 -39.97 11.41 -7.12
N THR A 668 -40.56 10.46 -7.85
CA THR A 668 -40.65 9.05 -7.42
C THR A 668 -39.26 8.40 -7.29
N LEU A 669 -38.28 8.81 -8.10
CA LEU A 669 -36.89 8.35 -7.95
C LEU A 669 -36.25 8.87 -6.66
N ILE A 670 -36.45 10.15 -6.31
CA ILE A 670 -35.92 10.71 -5.05
C ILE A 670 -36.63 10.11 -3.84
N GLU A 671 -37.95 9.98 -3.87
CA GLU A 671 -38.71 9.23 -2.86
C GLU A 671 -38.21 7.79 -2.74
N GLY A 672 -37.87 7.17 -3.87
CA GLY A 672 -37.31 5.84 -3.96
C GLY A 672 -35.96 5.71 -3.26
N VAL A 673 -35.01 6.61 -3.53
CA VAL A 673 -33.71 6.64 -2.84
C VAL A 673 -33.91 6.80 -1.32
N LEU A 674 -34.75 7.74 -0.90
CA LEU A 674 -35.03 7.96 0.54
C LEU A 674 -35.68 6.74 1.19
N ALA A 675 -36.63 6.08 0.50
CA ALA A 675 -37.28 4.87 0.99
C ALA A 675 -36.34 3.67 1.06
N ALA A 676 -35.44 3.54 0.09
CA ALA A 676 -34.49 2.45 0.00
C ALA A 676 -33.45 2.50 1.13
N ASN A 677 -33.07 3.70 1.58
CA ASN A 677 -32.19 3.89 2.73
C ASN A 677 -32.80 3.35 4.04
N ILE A 678 -34.11 3.04 4.14
CA ILE A 678 -34.70 2.40 5.33
C ILE A 678 -34.20 0.97 5.52
N PHE A 679 -33.89 0.27 4.44
CA PHE A 679 -33.65 -1.17 4.41
C PHE A 679 -32.24 -1.53 4.87
N ASP A 680 -31.95 -1.24 6.14
CA ASP A 680 -30.87 -1.90 6.87
C ASP A 680 -31.46 -3.17 7.48
N TRP A 681 -31.22 -4.34 6.86
CA TRP A 681 -31.87 -5.60 7.27
C TRP A 681 -31.45 -6.07 8.67
N GLY A 682 -30.51 -5.38 9.33
CA GLY A 682 -30.16 -5.58 10.73
C GLY A 682 -31.07 -4.89 11.74
N SER A 683 -31.92 -3.94 11.31
CA SER A 683 -32.79 -3.20 12.23
C SER A 683 -34.07 -3.98 12.60
N ARG A 684 -34.45 -4.01 13.88
CA ARG A 684 -35.72 -4.62 14.36
C ARG A 684 -36.94 -4.10 13.59
N ALA A 685 -36.91 -2.83 13.18
CA ALA A 685 -37.97 -2.21 12.40
C ALA A 685 -38.10 -2.79 10.97
N CYS A 686 -36.99 -3.16 10.33
CA CYS A 686 -37.03 -3.87 9.04
C CYS A 686 -37.55 -5.29 9.17
N VAL A 687 -37.15 -6.01 10.23
CA VAL A 687 -37.65 -7.38 10.50
C VAL A 687 -39.18 -7.41 10.64
N ASP A 688 -39.77 -6.44 11.32
CA ASP A 688 -41.24 -6.31 11.47
C ASP A 688 -41.96 -5.98 10.15
N LEU A 689 -41.27 -5.36 9.19
CA LEU A 689 -41.81 -5.08 7.86
C LEU A 689 -41.88 -6.35 6.99
N TYR A 690 -40.96 -7.31 7.17
CA TYR A 690 -40.97 -8.59 6.44
C TYR A 690 -42.19 -9.46 6.73
N HIS A 691 -42.75 -9.37 7.94
CA HIS A 691 -43.98 -10.08 8.27
C HIS A 691 -45.21 -9.58 7.47
N LYS A 692 -45.06 -8.51 6.68
CA LYS A 692 -46.17 -7.80 6.02
C LYS A 692 -46.16 -7.87 4.49
N GLY A 693 -45.13 -8.41 3.82
CA GLY A 693 -45.12 -8.50 2.35
C GLY A 693 -43.76 -8.84 1.72
N THR A 694 -43.73 -8.85 0.38
CA THR A 694 -42.51 -9.01 -0.43
C THR A 694 -41.64 -7.75 -0.42
N ILE A 695 -40.36 -7.87 -0.78
CA ILE A 695 -39.40 -6.74 -0.76
C ILE A 695 -39.87 -5.54 -1.59
N ILE A 696 -40.48 -5.77 -2.76
CA ILE A 696 -41.00 -4.68 -3.60
C ILE A 696 -42.26 -4.02 -3.00
N GLU A 697 -43.11 -4.77 -2.31
CA GLU A 697 -44.28 -4.22 -1.61
C GLU A 697 -43.85 -3.35 -0.44
N ILE A 698 -42.87 -3.80 0.35
CA ILE A 698 -42.34 -3.01 1.46
C ILE A 698 -41.66 -1.74 0.92
N TYR A 699 -40.93 -1.84 -0.19
CA TYR A 699 -40.30 -0.69 -0.84
C TYR A 699 -41.35 0.33 -1.29
N ARG A 700 -42.41 -0.12 -1.98
CA ARG A 700 -43.53 0.75 -2.41
C ARG A 700 -44.23 1.40 -1.21
N MET A 701 -44.57 0.61 -0.18
CA MET A 701 -45.19 1.12 1.05
C MET A 701 -44.30 2.13 1.78
N SER A 702 -42.99 1.94 1.72
CA SER A 702 -42.02 2.87 2.32
C SER A 702 -41.93 4.16 1.51
N ARG A 703 -41.86 4.05 0.18
CA ARG A 703 -41.88 5.19 -0.74
C ARG A 703 -43.14 6.04 -0.58
N ASP A 704 -44.31 5.40 -0.43
CA ASP A 704 -45.58 6.10 -0.20
C ASP A 704 -45.63 6.86 1.13
N LYS A 705 -44.78 6.48 2.11
CA LYS A 705 -44.63 7.23 3.37
C LYS A 705 -43.62 8.37 3.26
N MET A 706 -42.76 8.38 2.25
CA MET A 706 -41.75 9.42 2.01
C MET A 706 -42.29 10.59 1.19
N GLN A 707 -43.58 10.92 1.30
CA GLN A 707 -44.16 12.02 0.55
C GLN A 707 -43.75 13.38 1.12
N ARG A 708 -43.62 14.34 0.20
CA ARG A 708 -43.29 15.74 0.47
C ARG A 708 -44.41 16.46 1.26
N PRO A 709 -44.11 17.52 2.03
CA PRO A 709 -42.80 18.15 2.17
C PRO A 709 -41.88 17.36 3.10
N TRP A 710 -40.63 17.20 2.68
CA TRP A 710 -39.58 16.67 3.55
C TRP A 710 -39.11 17.71 4.56
N ARG A 711 -38.35 17.25 5.55
CA ARG A 711 -37.88 18.15 6.62
C ARG A 711 -36.88 19.18 6.09
N VAL A 712 -36.02 18.76 5.17
CA VAL A 712 -35.26 19.63 4.28
C VAL A 712 -35.68 19.25 2.86
N ASP A 713 -36.26 20.18 2.12
CA ASP A 713 -36.91 19.89 0.83
C ASP A 713 -36.58 20.97 -0.20
N ASP A 714 -35.41 20.83 -0.83
CA ASP A 714 -34.98 21.65 -1.96
C ASP A 714 -35.31 20.99 -3.30
N PHE A 715 -36.23 20.01 -3.32
CA PHE A 715 -36.52 19.22 -4.52
C PHE A 715 -37.02 20.07 -5.68
N ASP A 716 -37.83 21.10 -5.42
CA ASP A 716 -38.35 21.93 -6.51
C ASP A 716 -37.22 22.71 -7.20
N VAL A 717 -36.18 23.12 -6.46
CA VAL A 717 -34.98 23.76 -7.02
C VAL A 717 -34.18 22.77 -7.85
N PHE A 718 -33.99 21.54 -7.34
CA PHE A 718 -33.34 20.47 -8.09
C PHE A 718 -34.13 20.09 -9.35
N LYS A 719 -35.45 19.98 -9.25
CA LYS A 719 -36.37 19.70 -10.36
C LYS A 719 -36.27 20.78 -11.42
N GLU A 720 -36.23 22.06 -11.05
CA GLU A 720 -36.03 23.15 -12.01
C GLU A 720 -34.65 23.06 -12.69
N ARG A 721 -33.58 22.73 -11.96
CA ARG A 721 -32.25 22.50 -12.57
C ARG A 721 -32.25 21.32 -13.55
N MET A 722 -33.01 20.28 -13.23
CA MET A 722 -33.07 19.05 -14.02
C MET A 722 -33.98 19.23 -15.24
N LEU A 723 -35.23 19.68 -15.05
CA LEU A 723 -36.27 19.67 -16.09
C LEU A 723 -36.55 21.05 -16.69
N GLY A 724 -36.15 22.12 -16.02
CA GLY A 724 -36.42 23.50 -16.42
C GLY A 724 -37.75 24.03 -15.89
N SER A 725 -38.06 25.27 -16.27
CA SER A 725 -39.35 25.92 -16.03
C SER A 725 -39.96 26.38 -17.36
N GLY A 726 -41.19 25.90 -17.65
CA GLY A 726 -41.86 26.16 -18.93
C GLY A 726 -41.17 25.47 -20.12
N ASP A 727 -41.00 26.18 -21.24
CA ASP A 727 -40.42 25.62 -22.48
C ASP A 727 -38.87 25.59 -22.50
N LYS A 728 -38.21 26.08 -21.45
CA LYS A 728 -36.73 26.16 -21.38
C LYS A 728 -36.15 24.93 -20.69
N LYS A 729 -35.75 23.92 -21.47
CA LYS A 729 -35.01 22.75 -20.94
C LYS A 729 -33.53 23.11 -20.70
N PRO A 730 -33.01 22.98 -19.47
CA PRO A 730 -31.59 23.16 -19.19
C PRO A 730 -30.77 22.01 -19.78
N PRO A 731 -29.48 22.23 -20.10
CA PRO A 731 -28.62 21.15 -20.55
C PRO A 731 -28.45 20.09 -19.44
N PRO A 732 -28.35 18.80 -19.81
CA PRO A 732 -28.02 17.75 -18.86
C PRO A 732 -26.64 18.02 -18.26
N HIS A 733 -26.44 17.52 -17.04
CA HIS A 733 -25.10 17.47 -16.44
C HIS A 733 -24.18 16.62 -17.30
N LYS A 734 -22.90 16.98 -17.37
CA LYS A 734 -21.89 16.23 -18.13
C LYS A 734 -21.55 14.94 -17.42
N ARG A 735 -21.22 15.01 -16.13
CA ARG A 735 -20.84 13.86 -15.33
C ARG A 735 -21.32 14.00 -13.88
N ALA A 736 -22.00 12.99 -13.40
CA ALA A 736 -22.49 12.90 -12.03
C ALA A 736 -21.71 11.86 -11.23
N LEU A 737 -21.23 12.25 -10.04
CA LEU A 737 -20.64 11.34 -9.06
C LEU A 737 -21.71 10.97 -8.02
N LEU A 738 -22.07 9.70 -7.96
CA LEU A 738 -23.08 9.17 -7.04
C LEU A 738 -22.38 8.39 -5.93
N PHE A 739 -22.23 9.01 -4.76
CA PHE A 739 -21.68 8.38 -3.57
C PHE A 739 -22.77 7.52 -2.92
N VAL A 740 -22.67 6.21 -3.10
CA VAL A 740 -23.65 5.23 -2.64
C VAL A 740 -23.36 4.78 -1.20
N ASP A 741 -24.42 4.49 -0.43
CA ASP A 741 -24.40 4.05 0.97
C ASP A 741 -24.50 2.51 1.06
N ASN A 742 -25.71 1.96 1.19
CA ASN A 742 -25.91 0.56 1.55
C ASN A 742 -26.03 -0.38 0.33
N SER A 743 -25.77 -1.66 0.57
CA SER A 743 -26.14 -2.76 -0.33
C SER A 743 -27.65 -2.97 -0.38
N GLY A 744 -28.11 -3.92 -1.20
CA GLY A 744 -29.50 -4.33 -1.25
C GLY A 744 -30.42 -3.30 -1.90
N ALA A 745 -31.54 -3.03 -1.25
CA ALA A 745 -32.57 -2.17 -1.82
C ALA A 745 -32.07 -0.75 -2.09
N ASP A 746 -31.16 -0.25 -1.25
CA ASP A 746 -30.59 1.10 -1.34
C ASP A 746 -29.92 1.33 -2.71
N VAL A 747 -28.84 0.59 -2.99
CA VAL A 747 -28.17 0.68 -4.28
C VAL A 747 -29.02 0.16 -5.44
N VAL A 748 -29.74 -0.96 -5.27
CA VAL A 748 -30.43 -1.63 -6.40
C VAL A 748 -31.75 -0.96 -6.79
N LEU A 749 -32.58 -0.56 -5.82
CA LEU A 749 -33.92 -0.02 -6.05
C LEU A 749 -33.97 1.51 -5.90
N GLY A 750 -33.00 2.12 -5.24
CA GLY A 750 -32.86 3.58 -5.11
C GLY A 750 -31.85 4.14 -6.12
N MET A 751 -30.56 3.92 -5.87
CA MET A 751 -29.48 4.63 -6.57
C MET A 751 -29.30 4.21 -8.04
N LEU A 752 -29.44 2.92 -8.39
CA LEU A 752 -29.35 2.47 -9.79
C LEU A 752 -30.49 3.01 -10.67
N PRO A 753 -31.76 3.04 -10.24
CA PRO A 753 -32.81 3.74 -10.98
C PRO A 753 -32.57 5.25 -11.16
N LEU A 754 -32.00 5.93 -10.16
CA LEU A 754 -31.62 7.33 -10.28
C LEU A 754 -30.46 7.52 -11.28
N ALA A 755 -29.42 6.68 -11.20
CA ALA A 755 -28.31 6.64 -12.15
C ALA A 755 -28.82 6.39 -13.58
N ARG A 756 -29.76 5.46 -13.75
CA ARG A 756 -30.41 5.17 -15.03
C ARG A 756 -31.12 6.39 -15.62
N GLU A 757 -31.78 7.19 -14.79
CA GLU A 757 -32.45 8.41 -15.27
C GLU A 757 -31.46 9.49 -15.69
N LEU A 758 -30.32 9.62 -15.02
CA LEU A 758 -29.23 10.51 -15.44
C LEU A 758 -28.62 10.05 -16.77
N LEU A 759 -28.34 8.76 -16.92
CA LEU A 759 -27.86 8.16 -18.17
C LEU A 759 -28.83 8.37 -19.33
N ARG A 760 -30.14 8.17 -19.09
CA ARG A 760 -31.22 8.43 -20.06
C ARG A 760 -31.21 9.86 -20.58
N ARG A 761 -30.80 10.82 -19.75
CA ARG A 761 -30.72 12.23 -20.09
C ARG A 761 -29.38 12.64 -20.72
N GLY A 762 -28.45 11.70 -20.88
CA GLY A 762 -27.14 11.93 -21.49
C GLY A 762 -26.08 12.44 -20.51
N THR A 763 -26.22 12.14 -19.22
CA THR A 763 -25.19 12.41 -18.20
C THR A 763 -24.32 11.17 -18.00
N GLU A 764 -22.99 11.32 -18.02
CA GLU A 764 -22.08 10.26 -17.60
C GLU A 764 -22.24 10.01 -16.09
N VAL A 765 -22.26 8.74 -15.67
CA VAL A 765 -22.46 8.42 -14.25
C VAL A 765 -21.27 7.64 -13.71
N VAL A 766 -20.78 8.08 -12.55
CA VAL A 766 -19.77 7.35 -11.78
C VAL A 766 -20.39 6.96 -10.44
N LEU A 767 -20.52 5.66 -10.20
CA LEU A 767 -20.89 5.14 -8.89
C LEU A 767 -19.64 5.09 -8.01
N VAL A 768 -19.68 5.81 -6.90
CA VAL A 768 -18.57 5.99 -5.98
C VAL A 768 -18.87 5.22 -4.70
N ALA A 769 -18.10 4.17 -4.43
CA ALA A 769 -18.36 3.23 -3.34
C ALA A 769 -17.12 3.02 -2.44
N ASN A 770 -17.32 2.37 -1.30
CA ASN A 770 -16.24 2.15 -0.35
C ASN A 770 -15.12 1.26 -0.92
N SER A 771 -13.88 1.59 -0.53
CA SER A 771 -12.70 0.76 -0.82
C SER A 771 -12.66 -0.49 0.07
N LEU A 772 -13.09 -0.37 1.33
CA LEU A 772 -13.13 -1.47 2.29
C LEU A 772 -14.54 -1.64 2.86
N PRO A 773 -14.95 -2.87 3.22
CA PRO A 773 -16.23 -3.11 3.89
C PRO A 773 -16.36 -2.31 5.19
N ALA A 774 -17.54 -1.70 5.39
CA ALA A 774 -17.93 -1.02 6.60
C ALA A 774 -19.45 -1.13 6.74
N LEU A 775 -19.95 -1.70 7.84
CA LEU A 775 -21.38 -2.06 7.94
C LEU A 775 -21.84 -2.86 6.70
N ASN A 776 -23.09 -2.66 6.27
CA ASN A 776 -23.64 -3.18 5.02
C ASN A 776 -23.41 -2.24 3.82
N ASP A 777 -22.50 -1.27 3.91
CA ASP A 777 -22.16 -0.39 2.80
C ASP A 777 -21.67 -1.19 1.60
N ILE A 778 -22.07 -0.76 0.41
CA ILE A 778 -21.61 -1.38 -0.83
C ILE A 778 -20.17 -0.95 -1.14
N THR A 779 -19.35 -1.90 -1.58
CA THR A 779 -17.96 -1.63 -1.99
C THR A 779 -17.81 -1.52 -3.51
N ALA A 780 -16.77 -0.83 -3.97
CA ALA A 780 -16.46 -0.70 -5.39
C ALA A 780 -16.16 -2.06 -6.06
N MET A 781 -15.70 -3.05 -5.27
CA MET A 781 -15.48 -4.42 -5.73
C MET A 781 -16.79 -5.21 -5.95
N GLU A 782 -17.86 -4.86 -5.23
CA GLU A 782 -19.16 -5.55 -5.32
C GLU A 782 -20.06 -4.97 -6.42
N LEU A 783 -19.99 -3.65 -6.64
CA LEU A 783 -20.82 -2.92 -7.59
C LEU A 783 -20.84 -3.50 -9.02
N PRO A 784 -19.70 -3.88 -9.65
CA PRO A 784 -19.72 -4.37 -11.03
C PRO A 784 -20.62 -5.60 -11.23
N ALA A 785 -20.66 -6.52 -10.27
CA ALA A 785 -21.53 -7.70 -10.34
C ALA A 785 -23.01 -7.32 -10.25
N ILE A 786 -23.36 -6.35 -9.39
CA ILE A 786 -24.73 -5.84 -9.26
C ILE A 786 -25.17 -5.11 -10.53
N VAL A 787 -24.31 -4.24 -11.08
CA VAL A 787 -24.57 -3.53 -12.34
C VAL A 787 -24.74 -4.52 -13.49
N ALA A 788 -23.92 -5.58 -13.55
CA ALA A 788 -24.03 -6.62 -14.55
C ALA A 788 -25.37 -7.37 -14.48
N GLU A 789 -25.85 -7.70 -13.29
CA GLU A 789 -27.16 -8.34 -13.11
C GLU A 789 -28.30 -7.38 -13.47
N ALA A 790 -28.23 -6.13 -13.02
CA ALA A 790 -29.22 -5.10 -13.36
C ALA A 790 -29.30 -4.83 -14.87
N ALA A 791 -28.17 -4.85 -15.57
CA ALA A 791 -28.07 -4.68 -17.02
C ALA A 791 -28.78 -5.78 -17.83
N LYS A 792 -29.01 -6.97 -17.25
CA LYS A 792 -29.83 -8.01 -17.91
C LYS A 792 -31.28 -7.57 -18.08
N HIS A 793 -31.76 -6.69 -17.21
CA HIS A 793 -33.13 -6.20 -17.18
C HIS A 793 -33.29 -4.77 -17.72
N CYS A 794 -32.20 -4.12 -18.15
CA CYS A 794 -32.25 -2.73 -18.62
C CYS A 794 -31.20 -2.41 -19.69
N ASP A 795 -31.65 -2.11 -20.91
CA ASP A 795 -30.76 -1.79 -22.03
C ASP A 795 -29.99 -0.46 -21.84
N ILE A 796 -30.54 0.51 -21.10
CA ILE A 796 -29.85 1.77 -20.77
C ILE A 796 -28.64 1.48 -19.89
N LEU A 797 -28.84 0.72 -18.81
CA LEU A 797 -27.75 0.32 -17.91
C LEU A 797 -26.75 -0.56 -18.63
N ARG A 798 -27.21 -1.49 -19.49
CA ARG A 798 -26.32 -2.35 -20.30
C ARG A 798 -25.42 -1.53 -21.22
N SER A 799 -26.02 -0.68 -22.05
CA SER A 799 -25.28 0.13 -23.02
C SER A 799 -24.30 1.08 -22.33
N ALA A 800 -24.72 1.70 -21.21
CA ALA A 800 -23.86 2.57 -20.44
C ALA A 800 -22.71 1.84 -19.74
N ALA A 801 -22.98 0.65 -19.17
CA ALA A 801 -21.97 -0.19 -18.54
C ALA A 801 -20.96 -0.73 -19.57
N GLU A 802 -21.40 -1.08 -20.78
CA GLU A 802 -20.52 -1.42 -21.90
C GLU A 802 -19.66 -0.22 -22.31
N ALA A 803 -20.27 0.96 -22.48
CA ALA A 803 -19.54 2.19 -22.80
C ALA A 803 -18.52 2.59 -21.72
N GLY A 804 -18.82 2.30 -20.45
CA GLY A 804 -17.94 2.53 -19.30
C GLY A 804 -16.95 1.39 -19.02
N GLY A 805 -16.96 0.32 -19.81
CA GLY A 805 -16.03 -0.82 -19.67
C GLY A 805 -16.33 -1.78 -18.50
N LEU A 806 -17.52 -1.70 -17.90
CA LEU A 806 -17.98 -2.63 -16.86
C LEU A 806 -18.50 -3.96 -17.43
N LEU A 807 -18.96 -3.96 -18.69
CA LEU A 807 -19.46 -5.14 -19.41
C LEU A 807 -18.76 -5.29 -20.77
N VAL A 808 -18.61 -6.54 -21.22
CA VAL A 808 -18.05 -6.88 -22.54
C VAL A 808 -19.11 -7.65 -23.32
N ASP A 809 -19.60 -7.09 -24.43
CA ASP A 809 -20.57 -7.78 -25.29
C ASP A 809 -19.87 -8.89 -26.09
N ALA A 810 -20.33 -10.13 -25.93
CA ALA A 810 -19.80 -11.29 -26.63
C ALA A 810 -20.39 -11.46 -28.05
N MET A 811 -21.39 -10.66 -28.46
CA MET A 811 -22.18 -10.91 -29.68
C MET A 811 -21.99 -9.92 -30.85
N VAL A 812 -21.05 -8.97 -30.82
CA VAL A 812 -20.70 -8.21 -32.05
C VAL A 812 -19.66 -8.97 -32.88
N SER A 813 -20.03 -10.19 -33.29
CA SER A 813 -19.41 -10.92 -34.38
C SER A 813 -20.40 -10.93 -35.55
N GLY A 814 -20.33 -9.88 -36.38
CA GLY A 814 -20.87 -9.84 -37.74
C GLY A 814 -22.38 -10.09 -37.91
N LEU A 815 -23.15 -9.00 -38.00
CA LEU A 815 -24.31 -8.77 -38.90
C LEU A 815 -25.24 -7.72 -38.27
N ASP A 816 -24.76 -6.48 -38.20
CA ASP A 816 -25.56 -5.27 -38.44
C ASP A 816 -24.58 -4.09 -38.46
N GLY A 817 -24.57 -3.34 -39.56
CA GLY A 817 -23.76 -2.12 -39.67
C GLY A 817 -24.17 -1.10 -38.61
N PRO A 818 -23.36 -0.04 -38.40
CA PRO A 818 -23.73 1.01 -37.45
C PRO A 818 -25.11 1.54 -37.86
N LYS A 819 -26.09 1.47 -36.95
CA LYS A 819 -27.29 2.28 -37.10
C LYS A 819 -26.82 3.74 -36.99
N GLU A 820 -26.59 4.40 -38.12
CA GLU A 820 -26.05 5.76 -38.27
C GLU A 820 -26.92 6.88 -37.62
N ASN A 821 -27.84 6.55 -36.72
CA ASN A 821 -28.74 7.51 -36.05
C ASN A 821 -28.84 7.34 -34.53
N SER A 822 -27.98 6.55 -33.86
CA SER A 822 -27.99 6.48 -32.39
C SER A 822 -27.09 7.55 -31.78
N SER A 823 -27.66 8.39 -30.90
CA SER A 823 -26.92 9.34 -30.06
C SER A 823 -25.74 8.66 -29.34
N PRO A 824 -24.64 9.39 -29.06
CA PRO A 824 -23.51 8.84 -28.30
C PRO A 824 -23.99 8.31 -26.94
N VAL A 825 -23.67 7.05 -26.65
CA VAL A 825 -24.01 6.39 -25.38
C VAL A 825 -23.04 6.89 -24.32
N VAL A 826 -23.58 7.41 -23.21
CA VAL A 826 -22.78 7.90 -22.09
C VAL A 826 -22.35 6.75 -21.16
N PRO A 827 -21.11 6.76 -20.65
CA PRO A 827 -20.60 5.70 -19.79
C PRO A 827 -21.19 5.68 -18.38
N LEU A 828 -21.32 4.47 -17.83
CA LEU A 828 -21.49 4.18 -16.42
C LEU A 828 -20.20 3.54 -15.88
N MET A 829 -19.56 4.17 -14.90
CA MET A 829 -18.30 3.75 -14.30
C MET A 829 -18.47 3.46 -12.80
N VAL A 830 -17.54 2.69 -12.23
CA VAL A 830 -17.45 2.43 -10.78
C VAL A 830 -16.06 2.84 -10.32
N VAL A 831 -15.97 3.57 -9.21
CA VAL A 831 -14.71 4.05 -8.63
C VAL A 831 -14.71 3.84 -7.12
N GLU A 832 -13.56 3.45 -6.56
CA GLU A 832 -13.39 3.34 -5.11
C GLU A 832 -13.14 4.72 -4.47
N ASN A 833 -13.69 4.98 -3.29
CA ASN A 833 -13.58 6.29 -2.64
C ASN A 833 -12.38 6.45 -1.71
N GLY A 834 -11.68 5.37 -1.37
CA GLY A 834 -10.54 5.36 -0.44
C GLY A 834 -10.90 5.20 1.04
N CYS A 835 -12.17 5.04 1.37
CA CYS A 835 -12.66 4.93 2.75
C CYS A 835 -12.97 3.47 3.15
N GLY A 836 -12.78 3.18 4.44
CA GLY A 836 -13.15 1.93 5.08
C GLY A 836 -14.09 2.11 6.27
N GLY A 837 -14.86 3.20 6.27
CA GLY A 837 -15.88 3.52 7.27
C GLY A 837 -17.20 3.98 6.60
N PRO A 838 -18.29 4.12 7.38
CA PRO A 838 -19.60 4.51 6.85
C PRO A 838 -19.75 6.02 6.60
N CYS A 839 -18.70 6.81 6.88
CA CYS A 839 -18.65 8.25 6.67
C CYS A 839 -17.52 8.59 5.69
N ILE A 840 -17.58 9.76 5.07
CA ILE A 840 -16.56 10.17 4.09
C ILE A 840 -15.97 11.54 4.41
N ASP A 841 -14.64 11.58 4.54
CA ASP A 841 -13.85 12.81 4.67
C ASP A 841 -13.26 13.18 3.32
N LEU A 842 -13.83 14.20 2.66
CA LEU A 842 -13.43 14.61 1.31
C LEU A 842 -12.07 15.34 1.27
N ARG A 843 -11.38 15.51 2.42
CA ARG A 843 -9.95 15.87 2.41
C ARG A 843 -9.07 14.70 1.97
N GLN A 844 -9.64 13.50 1.97
CA GLN A 844 -8.94 12.24 1.92
C GLN A 844 -9.72 11.23 1.07
N VAL A 845 -9.55 11.29 -0.25
CA VAL A 845 -10.18 10.39 -1.22
C VAL A 845 -9.16 9.65 -2.08
N SER A 846 -9.53 8.51 -2.68
CA SER A 846 -8.65 7.82 -3.63
C SER A 846 -8.25 8.72 -4.82
N SER A 847 -7.06 8.49 -5.37
CA SER A 847 -6.62 9.14 -6.62
C SER A 847 -7.56 8.85 -7.80
N GLU A 848 -8.19 7.68 -7.85
CA GLU A 848 -9.17 7.34 -8.87
C GLU A 848 -10.41 8.24 -8.79
N LEU A 849 -10.94 8.45 -7.58
CA LEU A 849 -12.06 9.36 -7.33
C LEU A 849 -11.66 10.81 -7.64
N ALA A 850 -10.48 11.25 -7.22
CA ALA A 850 -9.98 12.58 -7.53
C ALA A 850 -9.84 12.80 -9.04
N ALA A 851 -9.37 11.80 -9.79
CA ALA A 851 -9.31 11.86 -11.24
C ALA A 851 -10.70 11.92 -11.89
N ALA A 852 -11.63 11.05 -11.48
CA ALA A 852 -12.99 11.01 -12.00
C ALA A 852 -13.75 12.33 -11.76
N ALA A 853 -13.44 13.02 -10.65
CA ALA A 853 -14.08 14.27 -10.25
C ALA A 853 -13.68 15.51 -11.06
N LYS A 854 -12.56 15.48 -11.81
CA LYS A 854 -12.08 16.67 -12.55
C LYS A 854 -13.10 17.21 -13.56
N ASP A 855 -13.90 16.33 -14.15
CA ASP A 855 -14.90 16.68 -15.17
C ASP A 855 -16.35 16.61 -14.68
N ALA A 856 -16.56 16.35 -13.38
CA ALA A 856 -17.89 16.21 -12.82
C ALA A 856 -18.52 17.57 -12.47
N ASP A 857 -19.80 17.72 -12.81
CA ASP A 857 -20.60 18.92 -12.58
C ASP A 857 -21.84 18.65 -11.71
N LEU A 858 -22.03 17.42 -11.24
CA LEU A 858 -23.00 17.03 -10.22
C LEU A 858 -22.39 16.04 -9.23
N ILE A 859 -22.62 16.28 -7.94
CA ILE A 859 -22.33 15.33 -6.86
C ILE A 859 -23.64 14.94 -6.19
N ILE A 860 -23.86 13.65 -5.97
CA ILE A 860 -24.95 13.14 -5.16
C ILE A 860 -24.35 12.39 -3.97
N LEU A 861 -24.61 12.88 -2.76
CA LEU A 861 -24.22 12.24 -1.51
C LEU A 861 -25.46 11.57 -0.92
N GLU A 862 -25.46 10.23 -0.88
CA GLU A 862 -26.55 9.44 -0.34
C GLU A 862 -26.17 8.86 1.03
N GLY A 863 -27.16 8.74 1.91
CA GLY A 863 -27.01 8.09 3.21
C GLY A 863 -26.69 9.02 4.38
N MET A 864 -27.13 8.62 5.58
CA MET A 864 -26.93 9.40 6.81
C MET A 864 -25.44 9.59 7.13
N GLY A 865 -24.60 8.59 6.89
CA GLY A 865 -23.16 8.68 7.16
C GLY A 865 -22.46 9.72 6.28
N ARG A 866 -22.64 9.63 4.96
CA ARG A 866 -21.93 10.44 3.96
C ARG A 866 -22.49 11.84 3.79
N SER A 867 -23.77 12.08 4.08
CA SER A 867 -24.44 13.36 3.83
C SER A 867 -24.92 14.11 5.08
N LEU A 868 -25.08 13.43 6.23
CA LEU A 868 -25.55 14.03 7.49
C LEU A 868 -24.50 13.99 8.60
N HIS A 869 -23.95 12.84 8.97
CA HIS A 869 -22.85 12.75 9.94
C HIS A 869 -21.61 13.46 9.41
N THR A 870 -21.39 13.31 8.10
CA THR A 870 -20.38 14.06 7.37
C THR A 870 -20.98 14.85 6.20
N ASN A 871 -20.33 15.93 5.79
CA ASN A 871 -20.60 16.71 4.58
C ASN A 871 -21.92 17.49 4.51
N PHE A 872 -22.77 17.50 5.52
CA PHE A 872 -24.02 18.27 5.47
C PHE A 872 -23.79 19.75 5.14
N ASN A 873 -22.72 20.34 5.70
CA ASN A 873 -22.33 21.74 5.48
C ASN A 873 -21.26 21.92 4.39
N ALA A 874 -20.80 20.83 3.76
CA ALA A 874 -19.80 20.90 2.71
C ALA A 874 -20.33 21.67 1.49
N ARG A 875 -19.49 22.54 0.93
CA ARG A 875 -19.77 23.32 -0.29
C ARG A 875 -18.89 22.83 -1.42
N PHE A 876 -19.44 22.83 -2.63
CA PHE A 876 -18.80 22.29 -3.82
C PHE A 876 -18.76 23.33 -4.95
N LYS A 877 -17.76 23.20 -5.82
CA LYS A 877 -17.60 24.01 -7.05
C LYS A 877 -18.62 23.64 -8.14
N CYS A 878 -19.41 22.60 -7.92
CA CYS A 878 -20.44 22.10 -8.82
C CYS A 878 -21.77 21.93 -8.08
N ASP A 879 -22.82 21.54 -8.80
CA ASP A 879 -24.11 21.22 -8.19
C ASP A 879 -23.95 20.02 -7.23
N ALA A 880 -24.62 20.07 -6.09
CA ALA A 880 -24.59 19.01 -5.09
C ALA A 880 -26.00 18.69 -4.57
N LEU A 881 -26.34 17.41 -4.53
CA LEU A 881 -27.57 16.89 -3.96
C LEU A 881 -27.25 15.96 -2.80
N LYS A 882 -27.83 16.23 -1.63
CA LYS A 882 -27.67 15.43 -0.41
C LYS A 882 -29.00 14.76 -0.10
N LEU A 883 -29.03 13.44 -0.11
CA LEU A 883 -30.21 12.61 0.12
C LEU A 883 -29.98 11.71 1.32
N ALA A 884 -30.80 11.83 2.35
CA ALA A 884 -30.73 10.93 3.49
C ALA A 884 -32.03 10.87 4.29
N MET A 885 -32.22 9.74 4.95
CA MET A 885 -33.17 9.61 6.04
C MET A 885 -32.45 9.66 7.38
N VAL A 886 -33.00 10.41 8.34
CA VAL A 886 -32.38 10.52 9.66
C VAL A 886 -32.74 9.35 10.55
N LYS A 887 -31.78 8.45 10.83
CA LYS A 887 -32.00 7.25 11.65
C LYS A 887 -31.61 7.44 13.13
N ASN A 888 -31.13 8.62 13.51
CA ASN A 888 -30.73 8.93 14.88
C ASN A 888 -31.56 10.09 15.45
N HIS A 889 -32.22 9.87 16.60
CA HIS A 889 -33.10 10.86 17.22
C HIS A 889 -32.37 12.16 17.61
N ARG A 890 -31.14 12.04 18.13
CA ARG A 890 -30.35 13.19 18.57
C ARG A 890 -29.86 14.02 17.39
N LEU A 891 -29.42 13.37 16.32
CA LEU A 891 -29.07 14.03 15.06
C LEU A 891 -30.28 14.74 14.43
N ALA A 892 -31.46 14.10 14.41
CA ALA A 892 -32.68 14.69 13.86
C ALA A 892 -33.03 16.00 14.57
N LYS A 893 -33.00 15.99 15.90
CA LYS A 893 -33.29 17.16 16.73
C LYS A 893 -32.24 18.27 16.56
N ASN A 894 -30.96 17.92 16.56
CA ASN A 894 -29.89 18.92 16.59
C ASN A 894 -29.56 19.51 15.20
N LEU A 895 -29.59 18.68 14.14
CA LEU A 895 -29.15 19.10 12.81
C LEU A 895 -30.27 19.71 11.96
N ILE A 896 -31.48 19.12 12.02
CA ILE A 896 -32.61 19.54 11.19
C ILE A 896 -33.85 19.94 12.00
N ASN A 897 -33.76 19.93 13.34
CA ASN A 897 -34.89 20.20 14.25
C ASN A 897 -36.12 19.32 13.94
N GLY A 898 -35.88 18.07 13.55
CA GLY A 898 -36.86 17.09 13.09
C GLY A 898 -36.95 15.85 13.98
N ASN A 899 -37.63 14.84 13.47
CA ASN A 899 -37.81 13.53 14.10
C ASN A 899 -37.00 12.43 13.39
N ILE A 900 -36.88 11.29 14.05
CA ILE A 900 -36.35 10.09 13.41
C ILE A 900 -37.24 9.72 12.20
N TYR A 901 -36.61 9.28 11.13
CA TYR A 901 -37.17 8.99 9.81
C TYR A 901 -37.62 10.19 8.99
N ASP A 902 -37.39 11.43 9.47
CA ASP A 902 -37.50 12.60 8.61
C ASP A 902 -36.48 12.51 7.46
N CYS A 903 -36.89 12.98 6.29
CA CYS A 903 -36.07 12.98 5.09
C CYS A 903 -35.39 14.33 4.85
N VAL A 904 -34.21 14.25 4.25
CA VAL A 904 -33.40 15.37 3.79
C VAL A 904 -33.19 15.21 2.29
N CYS A 905 -33.70 16.16 1.53
CA CYS A 905 -33.34 16.42 0.14
C CYS A 905 -32.82 17.85 0.07
N ARG A 906 -31.51 18.01 0.14
CA ARG A 906 -30.84 19.31 0.13
C ARG A 906 -30.09 19.48 -1.18
N TYR A 907 -30.44 20.51 -1.93
CA TYR A 907 -29.84 20.82 -3.22
C TYR A 907 -29.09 22.15 -3.14
N GLU A 908 -27.83 22.11 -3.55
CA GLU A 908 -26.93 23.26 -3.51
C GLU A 908 -26.36 23.47 -4.91
N PRO A 909 -26.69 24.58 -5.60
CA PRO A 909 -26.10 24.88 -6.90
C PRO A 909 -24.59 25.16 -6.77
N ALA A 910 -23.87 25.04 -7.88
CA ALA A 910 -22.45 25.35 -7.98
C ALA A 910 -22.10 26.70 -7.33
N SER A 911 -21.13 26.68 -6.40
CA SER A 911 -20.68 27.86 -5.63
C SER A 911 -19.75 28.79 -6.38
#